data_AF-A0A938N5Z8-F1
#
_entry.id   AF-A0A938N5Z8-F1
#
_cell.length_a   1.000
_cell.length_b   1.000
_cell.length_c   1.000
_cell.angle_alpha   90.00
_cell.angle_beta   90.00
_cell.angle_gamma   90.00
#
_symmetry.space_group_name_H-M   'P 1'
#
loop_
_entity.id
_entity.type
_entity.pdbx_description
1 polymer ?
#
loop_
_entity_poly.entity_id
_entity_poly.type
_entity_poly.pdbx_seq_one_letter_code
_entity_poly.pdbx_strand_id
1 'polypeptide(L)'
;MGSEHDQVNERTPGEQAARGDAPAADDVFQVLAEFERGLSGLTRLFEQRQQLQAALQERLGAVERRESRSRERAEAVERAEKEWSAKAEEAERARQSLDAERQRLAEIAREVETEAQALAERRVELDRLSTQADEQRQLAERDAEQQRAQVAVLRAEAARLQAELGKREASLDARRTEWERRSAEHAASLESRQAEVTEASRRVAERDAALAAAASGLERDRADLDAGKSRLAEQAEEHRRQSARASELAERLAERTGACQAHERRIEDLTNRLDEAESRRGEAQGEAERRGALAASFEARCQRAEKTLQDFQSQMAGDAAAAAEPLARLSRELEEASAERDELRRRVVDAMGRLKSFEAQRQGDQEALRVAMEAKERELGDARARMGSLADQLAEAQRALREQPRSAGEVGQPPPAGDGPGSLSPDAARRLESRRRRLHQYRRIAEAHAQKVRKAGEALQRRYELCEQVLGQRADLAAAKQALGAAHAVIERRRAGSRAVGLVCFLVLTLATLGALSWALAWSFFPGTYIASVTLRAENPSRELNAAELDDWSKYHAAQLSDPQFIAVAAERMQARGLAALASPGALTERLNTDLRQGSVEPGTISLELTGQGSAATARELSQVASALASFANDRRFTRADGAATLIEGDVGIVGPFDKSRVVGAGAIFGVLSVLVLGLTGLVWHRLASAKTRFEGEAALNEILDETRWPDVRPGSSPG
;
A
#
# COMPACT_ATOMS: atom_id res chain seq x y z
N MET A 1 -27.44 110.56 21.70
CA MET A 1 -26.34 111.52 21.51
C MET A 1 -26.58 112.23 20.19
N GLY A 2 -26.99 113.49 20.15
CA GLY A 2 -27.42 114.36 21.26
C GLY A 2 -27.84 115.73 20.74
N SER A 3 -28.78 116.37 21.44
CA SER A 3 -28.99 117.82 21.48
C SER A 3 -29.48 118.56 20.21
N GLU A 4 -30.33 119.59 20.29
CA GLU A 4 -31.17 120.10 21.40
C GLU A 4 -32.25 121.08 20.83
N HIS A 5 -33.32 121.31 21.60
CA HIS A 5 -33.91 122.61 22.01
C HIS A 5 -33.59 123.91 21.21
N ASP A 6 -34.46 124.94 21.13
CA ASP A 6 -35.81 125.17 21.67
C ASP A 6 -36.47 126.41 21.02
N GLN A 7 -37.77 126.63 21.32
CA GLN A 7 -38.46 127.88 21.79
C GLN A 7 -37.83 129.31 21.56
N VAL A 8 -38.50 130.48 21.58
CA VAL A 8 -39.90 131.01 21.69
C VAL A 8 -39.82 132.55 21.55
N ASN A 9 -40.92 133.26 21.24
CA ASN A 9 -41.11 134.73 21.41
C ASN A 9 -40.27 135.68 20.49
N GLU A 10 -40.60 136.96 20.27
CA GLU A 10 -41.71 137.83 20.70
C GLU A 10 -41.95 139.04 19.74
N ARG A 11 -43.14 139.65 19.82
CA ARG A 11 -43.43 141.11 19.65
C ARG A 11 -43.15 141.88 18.33
N THR A 12 -44.26 142.24 17.69
CA THR A 12 -44.62 143.57 17.10
C THR A 12 -44.50 144.74 18.13
N PRO A 13 -44.66 146.05 17.81
CA PRO A 13 -45.44 146.66 16.69
C PRO A 13 -44.89 147.98 16.07
N GLY A 14 -45.70 148.58 15.18
CA GLY A 14 -45.79 150.05 15.01
C GLY A 14 -45.23 150.64 13.70
N GLU A 15 -45.62 151.84 13.26
CA GLU A 15 -46.79 152.69 13.60
C GLU A 15 -46.86 153.86 12.57
N GLN A 16 -48.09 154.29 12.19
CA GLN A 16 -48.52 155.63 11.68
C GLN A 16 -47.66 156.41 10.62
N ALA A 17 -48.24 156.97 9.55
CA ALA A 17 -48.97 158.27 9.46
C ALA A 17 -48.08 159.50 9.80
N ALA A 18 -48.26 160.72 9.28
CA ALA A 18 -49.32 161.34 8.48
C ALA A 18 -48.82 162.68 7.85
N ARG A 19 -49.63 163.30 6.96
CA ARG A 19 -49.77 164.77 6.70
C ARG A 19 -48.51 165.59 6.31
N GLY A 20 -48.55 166.64 5.50
CA GLY A 20 -49.67 167.43 4.95
C GLY A 20 -49.62 168.88 5.43
N ASP A 21 -49.69 169.83 4.49
CA ASP A 21 -50.13 171.25 4.64
C ASP A 21 -49.34 172.20 5.59
N ALA A 22 -49.32 173.53 5.47
CA ALA A 22 -49.55 174.43 4.32
C ALA A 22 -48.81 175.81 4.51
N PRO A 23 -49.43 177.02 4.64
CA PRO A 23 -48.99 178.18 3.84
C PRO A 23 -48.68 179.49 4.61
N ALA A 24 -48.17 180.50 3.89
CA ALA A 24 -48.30 181.95 4.17
C ALA A 24 -48.12 182.69 2.82
N ALA A 25 -49.08 183.43 2.25
CA ALA A 25 -49.77 184.65 2.72
C ALA A 25 -48.99 185.94 2.36
N ASP A 26 -49.72 186.92 1.83
CA ASP A 26 -49.36 188.24 1.27
C ASP A 26 -49.29 188.31 -0.29
N ASP A 27 -49.93 189.26 -0.99
CA ASP A 27 -50.82 190.34 -0.53
C ASP A 27 -51.91 190.71 -1.56
N VAL A 28 -52.95 191.42 -1.11
CA VAL A 28 -54.30 191.59 -1.70
C VAL A 28 -54.35 192.61 -2.86
N PHE A 29 -53.26 192.78 -3.63
CA PHE A 29 -53.28 193.63 -4.84
C PHE A 29 -53.77 192.91 -6.12
N GLN A 30 -54.04 191.60 -6.08
CA GLN A 30 -54.51 190.85 -7.25
C GLN A 30 -56.03 190.78 -7.43
N VAL A 31 -56.83 191.60 -6.74
CA VAL A 31 -58.32 191.63 -6.90
C VAL A 31 -58.79 192.01 -8.33
N LEU A 32 -57.90 192.56 -9.18
CA LEU A 32 -58.15 192.73 -10.63
C LEU A 32 -57.44 191.68 -11.52
N ALA A 33 -56.43 190.96 -11.01
CA ALA A 33 -55.88 189.77 -11.65
C ALA A 33 -56.69 188.50 -11.33
N GLU A 34 -57.63 188.56 -10.38
CA GLU A 34 -58.47 187.44 -9.98
C GLU A 34 -59.49 187.03 -11.07
N PHE A 35 -59.83 187.94 -11.99
CA PHE A 35 -60.61 187.59 -13.17
C PHE A 35 -59.79 186.81 -14.23
N GLU A 36 -58.50 187.09 -14.38
CA GLU A 36 -57.59 186.30 -15.24
C GLU A 36 -57.11 185.00 -14.56
N ARG A 37 -56.97 184.98 -13.22
CA ARG A 37 -56.89 183.74 -12.43
C ARG A 37 -58.16 182.90 -12.59
N GLY A 38 -59.34 183.51 -12.80
CA GLY A 38 -60.59 182.80 -13.08
C GLY A 38 -60.52 181.88 -14.31
N LEU A 39 -59.78 182.28 -15.35
CA LEU A 39 -59.48 181.43 -16.52
C LEU A 39 -58.28 180.51 -16.28
N SER A 40 -57.18 181.05 -15.73
CA SER A 40 -55.95 180.28 -15.46
C SER A 40 -56.17 179.12 -14.49
N GLY A 41 -57.07 179.28 -13.52
CA GLY A 41 -57.45 178.28 -12.53
C GLY A 41 -58.29 177.15 -13.13
N LEU A 42 -59.16 177.45 -14.11
CA LEU A 42 -59.91 176.42 -14.85
C LEU A 42 -58.99 175.59 -15.74
N THR A 43 -58.03 176.22 -16.43
CA THR A 43 -57.01 175.48 -17.22
C THR A 43 -56.16 174.60 -16.31
N ARG A 44 -55.68 175.12 -15.17
CA ARG A 44 -54.94 174.32 -14.18
C ARG A 44 -55.76 173.18 -13.60
N LEU A 45 -57.05 173.38 -13.29
CA LEU A 45 -57.92 172.31 -12.81
C LEU A 45 -58.19 171.25 -13.89
N PHE A 46 -58.24 171.64 -15.17
CA PHE A 46 -58.38 170.71 -16.28
C PHE A 46 -57.09 169.90 -16.49
N GLU A 47 -55.92 170.55 -16.48
CA GLU A 47 -54.60 169.89 -16.51
C GLU A 47 -54.41 168.97 -15.30
N GLN A 48 -54.74 169.43 -14.09
CA GLN A 48 -54.65 168.65 -12.85
C GLN A 48 -55.60 167.44 -12.86
N ARG A 49 -56.82 167.59 -13.43
CA ARG A 49 -57.73 166.47 -13.66
C ARG A 49 -57.17 165.49 -14.70
N GLN A 50 -56.57 165.99 -15.77
CA GLN A 50 -55.98 165.15 -16.82
C GLN A 50 -54.74 164.39 -16.32
N GLN A 51 -53.90 165.05 -15.51
CA GLN A 51 -52.79 164.44 -14.78
C GLN A 51 -53.28 163.39 -13.76
N LEU A 52 -54.35 163.67 -13.02
CA LEU A 52 -54.96 162.69 -12.11
C LEU A 52 -55.56 161.48 -12.85
N GLN A 53 -56.21 161.68 -14.00
CA GLN A 53 -56.69 160.57 -14.83
C GLN A 53 -55.53 159.75 -15.42
N ALA A 54 -54.46 160.39 -15.89
CA ALA A 54 -53.25 159.71 -16.35
C ALA A 54 -52.58 158.90 -15.22
N ALA A 55 -52.41 159.50 -14.04
CA ALA A 55 -51.83 158.84 -12.87
C ALA A 55 -52.71 157.70 -12.33
N LEU A 56 -54.04 157.80 -12.43
CA LEU A 56 -54.96 156.71 -12.10
C LEU A 56 -54.90 155.57 -13.12
N GLN A 57 -54.84 155.87 -14.43
CA GLN A 57 -54.65 154.86 -15.47
C GLN A 57 -53.28 154.17 -15.36
N GLU A 58 -52.22 154.91 -15.06
CA GLU A 58 -50.89 154.36 -14.81
C GLU A 58 -50.87 153.46 -13.57
N ARG A 59 -51.54 153.87 -12.47
CA ARG A 59 -51.69 153.05 -11.27
C ARG A 59 -52.50 151.79 -11.51
N LEU A 60 -53.61 151.86 -12.25
CA LEU A 60 -54.40 150.68 -12.62
C LEU A 60 -53.57 149.71 -13.47
N GLY A 61 -52.91 150.19 -14.52
CA GLY A 61 -52.01 149.36 -15.33
C GLY A 61 -50.77 148.86 -14.57
N ALA A 62 -50.36 149.52 -13.48
CA ALA A 62 -49.31 149.02 -12.58
C ALA A 62 -49.82 147.92 -11.63
N VAL A 63 -51.08 147.98 -11.19
CA VAL A 63 -51.75 146.93 -10.39
C VAL A 63 -52.03 145.70 -11.27
N GLU A 64 -52.60 145.86 -12.46
CA GLU A 64 -52.82 144.75 -13.40
C GLU A 64 -51.51 144.02 -13.74
N ARG A 65 -50.42 144.76 -14.01
CA ARG A 65 -49.08 144.19 -14.23
C ARG A 65 -48.43 143.62 -12.96
N ARG A 66 -49.00 143.79 -11.77
CA ARG A 66 -48.60 143.10 -10.54
C ARG A 66 -49.45 141.85 -10.33
N GLU A 67 -50.76 141.93 -10.58
CA GLU A 67 -51.67 140.77 -10.54
C GLU A 67 -51.32 139.72 -11.59
N SER A 68 -51.00 140.12 -12.82
CA SER A 68 -50.58 139.17 -13.87
C SER A 68 -49.31 138.42 -13.42
N ARG A 69 -48.31 139.15 -12.93
CA ARG A 69 -47.07 138.57 -12.40
C ARG A 69 -47.27 137.74 -11.13
N SER A 70 -48.29 138.00 -10.31
CA SER A 70 -48.62 137.11 -9.18
C SER A 70 -49.32 135.84 -9.63
N ARG A 71 -50.20 135.90 -10.64
CA ARG A 71 -50.86 134.72 -11.22
C ARG A 71 -49.86 133.83 -11.97
N GLU A 72 -49.02 134.42 -12.83
CA GLU A 72 -47.92 133.72 -13.51
C GLU A 72 -46.99 132.99 -12.52
N ARG A 73 -46.71 133.61 -11.37
CA ARG A 73 -45.91 132.99 -10.30
C ARG A 73 -46.67 131.87 -9.58
N ALA A 74 -47.95 132.03 -9.28
CA ALA A 74 -48.78 130.99 -8.69
C ALA A 74 -48.87 129.77 -9.62
N GLU A 75 -49.14 129.99 -10.91
CA GLU A 75 -49.16 128.93 -11.94
C GLU A 75 -47.79 128.29 -12.20
N ALA A 76 -46.69 129.02 -11.97
CA ALA A 76 -45.34 128.45 -12.02
C ALA A 76 -45.04 127.58 -10.79
N VAL A 77 -45.49 127.98 -9.60
CA VAL A 77 -45.39 127.18 -8.37
C VAL A 77 -46.25 125.92 -8.47
N GLU A 78 -47.51 126.03 -8.90
CA GLU A 78 -48.40 124.87 -9.07
C GLU A 78 -47.85 123.86 -10.11
N ARG A 79 -47.24 124.34 -11.19
CA ARG A 79 -46.53 123.47 -12.14
C ARG A 79 -45.30 122.81 -11.51
N ALA A 80 -44.49 123.56 -10.76
CA ALA A 80 -43.34 123.01 -10.07
C ALA A 80 -43.74 121.95 -9.02
N GLU A 81 -44.80 122.18 -8.25
CA GLU A 81 -45.35 121.22 -7.29
C GLU A 81 -45.83 119.93 -7.98
N LYS A 82 -46.55 120.04 -9.11
CA LYS A 82 -46.97 118.88 -9.92
C LYS A 82 -45.80 118.11 -10.52
N GLU A 83 -44.76 118.81 -10.98
CA GLU A 83 -43.52 118.17 -11.45
C GLU A 83 -42.77 117.46 -10.31
N TRP A 84 -42.72 118.06 -9.12
CA TRP A 84 -42.08 117.47 -7.95
C TRP A 84 -42.85 116.26 -7.40
N SER A 85 -44.19 116.30 -7.37
CA SER A 85 -45.00 115.14 -6.97
C SER A 85 -44.87 114.00 -7.97
N ALA A 86 -44.89 114.28 -9.27
CA ALA A 86 -44.65 113.27 -10.31
C ALA A 86 -43.26 112.62 -10.17
N LYS A 87 -42.20 113.42 -9.98
CA LYS A 87 -40.83 112.90 -9.74
C LYS A 87 -40.71 112.12 -8.43
N ALA A 88 -41.47 112.48 -7.39
CA ALA A 88 -41.52 111.73 -6.14
C ALA A 88 -42.18 110.36 -6.33
N GLU A 89 -43.31 110.28 -7.03
CA GLU A 89 -43.96 109.01 -7.39
C GLU A 89 -43.07 108.13 -8.27
N GLU A 90 -42.39 108.70 -9.27
CA GLU A 90 -41.43 107.96 -10.10
C GLU A 90 -40.27 107.39 -9.27
N ALA A 91 -39.71 108.18 -8.34
CA ALA A 91 -38.65 107.74 -7.44
C ALA A 91 -39.13 106.65 -6.46
N GLU A 92 -40.39 106.70 -6.01
CA GLU A 92 -40.96 105.67 -5.14
C GLU A 92 -41.22 104.37 -5.90
N ARG A 93 -41.79 104.43 -7.12
CA ARG A 93 -41.94 103.26 -8.00
C ARG A 93 -40.59 102.62 -8.34
N ALA A 94 -39.54 103.43 -8.55
CA ALA A 94 -38.18 102.96 -8.78
C ALA A 94 -37.54 102.29 -7.53
N ARG A 95 -37.90 102.73 -6.31
CA ARG A 95 -37.49 102.04 -5.07
C ARG A 95 -38.22 100.71 -4.91
N GLN A 96 -39.53 100.70 -5.12
CA GLN A 96 -40.34 99.49 -5.05
C GLN A 96 -39.88 98.41 -6.06
N SER A 97 -39.52 98.80 -7.29
CA SER A 97 -38.96 97.86 -8.26
C SER A 97 -37.56 97.36 -7.88
N LEU A 98 -36.68 98.22 -7.34
CA LEU A 98 -35.37 97.81 -6.82
C LEU A 98 -35.48 96.86 -5.64
N ASP A 99 -36.42 97.07 -4.72
CA ASP A 99 -36.61 96.18 -3.56
C ASP A 99 -37.28 94.86 -3.97
N ALA A 100 -38.16 94.85 -4.97
CA ALA A 100 -38.67 93.61 -5.58
C ALA A 100 -37.57 92.80 -6.28
N GLU A 101 -36.67 93.44 -7.04
CA GLU A 101 -35.52 92.78 -7.66
C GLU A 101 -34.52 92.27 -6.60
N ARG A 102 -34.30 93.01 -5.51
CA ARG A 102 -33.50 92.53 -4.36
C ARG A 102 -34.11 91.29 -3.71
N GLN A 103 -35.43 91.24 -3.56
CA GLN A 103 -36.12 90.06 -3.03
C GLN A 103 -35.95 88.85 -3.95
N ARG A 104 -36.14 89.02 -5.26
CA ARG A 104 -35.90 87.97 -6.28
C ARG A 104 -34.45 87.46 -6.24
N LEU A 105 -33.47 88.37 -6.19
CA LEU A 105 -32.06 88.00 -6.09
C LEU A 105 -31.73 87.27 -4.78
N ALA A 106 -32.37 87.63 -3.67
CA ALA A 106 -32.22 86.92 -2.40
C ALA A 106 -32.89 85.54 -2.38
N GLU A 107 -33.99 85.37 -3.12
CA GLU A 107 -34.66 84.08 -3.32
C GLU A 107 -33.82 83.14 -4.19
N ILE A 108 -33.36 83.61 -5.35
CA ILE A 108 -32.43 82.88 -6.24
C ILE A 108 -31.14 82.53 -5.51
N ALA A 109 -30.59 83.43 -4.68
CA ALA A 109 -29.39 83.14 -3.89
C ALA A 109 -29.60 81.98 -2.89
N ARG A 110 -30.79 81.88 -2.28
CA ARG A 110 -31.14 80.75 -1.39
C ARG A 110 -31.33 79.47 -2.17
N GLU A 111 -32.00 79.51 -3.31
CA GLU A 111 -32.15 78.32 -4.18
C GLU A 111 -30.78 77.77 -4.58
N VAL A 112 -29.88 78.62 -5.09
CA VAL A 112 -28.50 78.25 -5.43
C VAL A 112 -27.71 77.73 -4.22
N GLU A 113 -27.91 78.29 -3.03
CA GLU A 113 -27.28 77.78 -1.80
C GLU A 113 -27.79 76.38 -1.42
N THR A 114 -29.10 76.12 -1.54
CA THR A 114 -29.67 74.78 -1.31
C THR A 114 -29.24 73.75 -2.36
N GLU A 115 -29.14 74.12 -3.64
CA GLU A 115 -28.60 73.25 -4.69
C GLU A 115 -27.12 72.96 -4.47
N ALA A 116 -26.33 73.96 -4.05
CA ALA A 116 -24.92 73.79 -3.71
C ALA A 116 -24.73 72.83 -2.52
N GLN A 117 -25.58 72.92 -1.50
CA GLN A 117 -25.60 71.98 -0.37
C GLN A 117 -25.95 70.55 -0.83
N ALA A 118 -27.02 70.37 -1.62
CA ALA A 118 -27.41 69.06 -2.15
C ALA A 118 -26.34 68.43 -3.09
N LEU A 119 -25.61 69.26 -3.84
CA LEU A 119 -24.47 68.81 -4.65
C LEU A 119 -23.25 68.46 -3.80
N ALA A 120 -23.01 69.15 -2.69
CA ALA A 120 -21.96 68.80 -1.73
C ALA A 120 -22.25 67.46 -1.05
N GLU A 121 -23.49 67.24 -0.60
CA GLU A 121 -23.93 65.97 0.00
C GLU A 121 -23.77 64.80 -0.99
N ARG A 122 -24.22 64.97 -2.24
CA ARG A 122 -24.02 63.96 -3.31
C ARG A 122 -22.56 63.66 -3.62
N ARG A 123 -21.65 64.65 -3.52
CA ARG A 123 -20.21 64.41 -3.66
C ARG A 123 -19.67 63.56 -2.50
N VAL A 124 -20.04 63.87 -1.27
CA VAL A 124 -19.66 63.07 -0.09
C VAL A 124 -20.22 61.64 -0.18
N GLU A 125 -21.42 61.46 -0.72
CA GLU A 125 -22.00 60.13 -0.96
C GLU A 125 -21.25 59.37 -2.06
N LEU A 126 -20.89 60.02 -3.17
CA LEU A 126 -20.07 59.43 -4.24
C LEU A 126 -18.65 59.07 -3.75
N ASP A 127 -18.00 59.91 -2.95
CA ASP A 127 -16.68 59.63 -2.37
C ASP A 127 -16.72 58.43 -1.41
N ARG A 128 -17.81 58.29 -0.63
CA ARG A 128 -18.06 57.11 0.22
C ARG A 128 -18.27 55.84 -0.60
N LEU A 129 -19.07 55.90 -1.67
CA LEU A 129 -19.29 54.76 -2.57
C LEU A 129 -17.99 54.38 -3.33
N SER A 130 -17.18 55.37 -3.71
CA SER A 130 -15.86 55.14 -4.30
C SER A 130 -14.91 54.43 -3.33
N THR A 131 -14.80 54.91 -2.09
CA THR A 131 -13.95 54.27 -1.07
C THR A 131 -14.43 52.85 -0.74
N GLN A 132 -15.74 52.62 -0.61
CA GLN A 132 -16.29 51.27 -0.44
C GLN A 132 -15.99 50.36 -1.63
N ALA A 133 -16.05 50.86 -2.87
CA ALA A 133 -15.73 50.07 -4.05
C ALA A 133 -14.24 49.70 -4.12
N ASP A 134 -13.34 50.62 -3.73
CA ASP A 134 -11.90 50.35 -3.70
C ASP A 134 -11.50 49.45 -2.52
N GLU A 135 -12.15 49.55 -1.36
CA GLU A 135 -12.01 48.58 -0.26
C GLU A 135 -12.44 47.16 -0.69
N GLN A 136 -13.57 47.03 -1.38
CA GLN A 136 -14.03 45.74 -1.93
C GLN A 136 -13.06 45.17 -2.97
N ARG A 137 -12.47 46.02 -3.82
CA ARG A 137 -11.41 45.60 -4.77
C ARG A 137 -10.17 45.11 -4.05
N GLN A 138 -9.67 45.84 -3.04
CA GLN A 138 -8.50 45.42 -2.27
C GLN A 138 -8.72 44.11 -1.49
N LEU A 139 -9.94 43.88 -0.99
CA LEU A 139 -10.31 42.59 -0.39
C LEU A 139 -10.31 41.46 -1.43
N ALA A 140 -10.95 41.67 -2.58
CA ALA A 140 -10.97 40.67 -3.66
C ALA A 140 -9.58 40.37 -4.24
N GLU A 141 -8.70 41.37 -4.34
CA GLU A 141 -7.30 41.18 -4.75
C GLU A 141 -6.51 40.37 -3.72
N ARG A 142 -6.64 40.68 -2.42
CA ARG A 142 -6.02 39.88 -1.34
C ARG A 142 -6.52 38.44 -1.32
N ASP A 143 -7.82 38.21 -1.52
CA ASP A 143 -8.37 36.87 -1.61
C ASP A 143 -7.86 36.11 -2.85
N ALA A 144 -7.76 36.79 -4.00
CA ALA A 144 -7.19 36.21 -5.22
C ALA A 144 -5.69 35.88 -5.06
N GLU A 145 -4.91 36.71 -4.36
CA GLU A 145 -3.51 36.42 -4.02
C GLU A 145 -3.39 35.24 -3.04
N GLN A 146 -4.23 35.17 -2.01
CA GLN A 146 -4.27 34.04 -1.09
C GLN A 146 -4.64 32.74 -1.82
N GLN A 147 -5.62 32.76 -2.73
CA GLN A 147 -5.97 31.60 -3.56
C GLN A 147 -4.82 31.20 -4.49
N ARG A 148 -4.14 32.16 -5.13
CA ARG A 148 -2.94 31.87 -5.96
C ARG A 148 -1.82 31.23 -5.14
N ALA A 149 -1.57 31.72 -3.92
CA ALA A 149 -0.60 31.15 -3.00
C ALA A 149 -0.97 29.72 -2.57
N GLN A 150 -2.24 29.47 -2.21
CA GLN A 150 -2.73 28.12 -1.88
C GLN A 150 -2.58 27.15 -3.05
N VAL A 151 -2.96 27.57 -4.28
CA VAL A 151 -2.78 26.75 -5.49
C VAL A 151 -1.30 26.47 -5.78
N ALA A 152 -0.40 27.43 -5.54
CA ALA A 152 1.04 27.23 -5.68
C ALA A 152 1.58 26.19 -4.68
N VAL A 153 1.15 26.24 -3.41
CA VAL A 153 1.51 25.25 -2.37
C VAL A 153 1.00 23.86 -2.75
N LEU A 154 -0.26 23.73 -3.16
CA LEU A 154 -0.84 22.44 -3.58
C LEU A 154 -0.14 21.86 -4.82
N ARG A 155 0.28 22.71 -5.77
CA ARG A 155 1.10 22.27 -6.93
C ARG A 155 2.48 21.77 -6.51
N ALA A 156 3.14 22.44 -5.57
CA ALA A 156 4.43 22.00 -5.04
C ALA A 156 4.32 20.67 -4.27
N GLU A 157 3.25 20.48 -3.51
CA GLU A 157 2.95 19.23 -2.81
C GLU A 157 2.63 18.09 -3.80
N ALA A 158 1.83 18.35 -4.83
CA ALA A 158 1.56 17.38 -5.90
C ALA A 158 2.83 16.96 -6.65
N ALA A 159 3.71 17.91 -7.00
CA ALA A 159 5.00 17.63 -7.65
C ALA A 159 5.93 16.80 -6.73
N ARG A 160 5.94 17.09 -5.43
CA ARG A 160 6.67 16.29 -4.44
C ARG A 160 6.13 14.87 -4.36
N LEU A 161 4.81 14.69 -4.29
CA LEU A 161 4.18 13.37 -4.25
C LEU A 161 4.45 12.57 -5.53
N GLN A 162 4.44 13.20 -6.70
CA GLN A 162 4.87 12.56 -7.96
C GLN A 162 6.33 12.11 -7.92
N ALA A 163 7.24 12.93 -7.37
CA ALA A 163 8.64 12.55 -7.21
C ALA A 163 8.85 11.42 -6.16
N GLU A 164 8.01 11.35 -5.12
CA GLU A 164 8.02 10.23 -4.17
C GLU A 164 7.43 8.95 -4.76
N LEU A 165 6.41 9.04 -5.63
CA LEU A 165 5.85 7.92 -6.39
C LEU A 165 6.88 7.34 -7.38
N GLY A 166 7.50 8.17 -8.22
CA GLY A 166 8.53 7.71 -9.17
C GLY A 166 9.73 7.05 -8.49
N LYS A 167 10.11 7.50 -7.27
CA LYS A 167 11.12 6.82 -6.45
C LYS A 167 10.65 5.45 -5.94
N ARG A 168 9.37 5.30 -5.61
CA ARG A 168 8.79 4.01 -5.19
C ARG A 168 8.70 3.04 -6.37
N GLU A 169 8.23 3.50 -7.53
CA GLU A 169 8.19 2.73 -8.78
C GLU A 169 9.58 2.19 -9.13
N ALA A 170 10.60 3.06 -9.22
CA ALA A 170 11.98 2.64 -9.45
C ALA A 170 12.51 1.65 -8.40
N SER A 171 12.09 1.76 -7.14
CA SER A 171 12.46 0.81 -6.08
C SER A 171 11.76 -0.55 -6.20
N LEU A 172 10.56 -0.59 -6.78
CA LEU A 172 9.82 -1.81 -7.05
C LEU A 172 10.40 -2.53 -8.27
N ASP A 173 10.75 -1.79 -9.32
CA ASP A 173 11.42 -2.35 -10.51
C ASP A 173 12.81 -2.92 -10.18
N ALA A 174 13.58 -2.24 -9.33
CA ALA A 174 14.85 -2.75 -8.81
C ALA A 174 14.67 -4.05 -8.00
N ARG A 175 13.62 -4.15 -7.17
CA ARG A 175 13.30 -5.38 -6.43
C ARG A 175 12.80 -6.50 -7.33
N ARG A 176 12.02 -6.16 -8.36
CA ARG A 176 11.50 -7.10 -9.36
C ARG A 176 12.64 -7.73 -10.15
N THR A 177 13.53 -6.91 -10.69
CA THR A 177 14.72 -7.40 -11.43
C THR A 177 15.67 -8.19 -10.54
N GLU A 178 15.84 -7.82 -9.25
CA GLU A 178 16.58 -8.65 -8.30
C GLU A 178 15.90 -10.01 -8.05
N TRP A 179 14.57 -10.04 -7.91
CA TRP A 179 13.82 -11.29 -7.71
C TRP A 179 13.85 -12.18 -8.95
N GLU A 180 13.71 -11.61 -10.16
CA GLU A 180 13.85 -12.31 -11.44
C GLU A 180 15.25 -12.91 -11.58
N ARG A 181 16.32 -12.17 -11.20
CA ARG A 181 17.70 -12.71 -11.16
C ARG A 181 17.83 -13.88 -10.18
N ARG A 182 17.36 -13.73 -8.93
CA ARG A 182 17.43 -14.80 -7.92
C ARG A 182 16.63 -16.04 -8.35
N SER A 183 15.48 -15.84 -9.00
CA SER A 183 14.65 -16.92 -9.55
C SER A 183 15.38 -17.69 -10.65
N ALA A 184 16.05 -16.99 -11.57
CA ALA A 184 16.89 -17.60 -12.60
C ALA A 184 18.10 -18.36 -12.00
N GLU A 185 18.76 -17.81 -10.98
CA GLU A 185 19.86 -18.48 -10.26
C GLU A 185 19.38 -19.76 -9.56
N HIS A 186 18.20 -19.74 -8.94
CA HIS A 186 17.59 -20.93 -8.35
C HIS A 186 17.18 -21.98 -9.41
N ALA A 187 16.62 -21.55 -10.54
CA ALA A 187 16.28 -22.46 -11.65
C ALA A 187 17.53 -23.17 -12.19
N ALA A 188 18.59 -22.43 -12.51
CA ALA A 188 19.86 -23.00 -12.97
C ALA A 188 20.50 -23.94 -11.91
N SER A 189 20.39 -23.61 -10.62
CA SER A 189 20.85 -24.49 -9.55
C SER A 189 20.03 -25.78 -9.43
N LEU A 190 18.73 -25.76 -9.74
CA LEU A 190 17.88 -26.94 -9.77
C LEU A 190 18.19 -27.82 -10.99
N GLU A 191 18.38 -27.22 -12.17
CA GLU A 191 18.82 -27.95 -13.38
C GLU A 191 20.17 -28.65 -13.17
N SER A 192 21.15 -27.96 -12.58
CA SER A 192 22.45 -28.55 -12.23
C SER A 192 22.32 -29.75 -11.28
N ARG A 193 21.51 -29.62 -10.21
CA ARG A 193 21.25 -30.72 -9.27
C ARG A 193 20.49 -31.87 -9.93
N GLN A 194 19.57 -31.59 -10.84
CA GLN A 194 18.85 -32.61 -11.57
C GLN A 194 19.78 -33.38 -12.52
N ALA A 195 20.75 -32.71 -13.16
CA ALA A 195 21.81 -33.35 -13.93
C ALA A 195 22.77 -34.20 -13.07
N GLU A 196 23.10 -33.74 -11.86
CA GLU A 196 23.87 -34.56 -10.89
C GLU A 196 23.10 -35.82 -10.47
N VAL A 197 21.79 -35.72 -10.23
CA VAL A 197 20.94 -36.87 -9.85
C VAL A 197 20.77 -37.86 -11.01
N THR A 198 20.61 -37.40 -12.27
CA THR A 198 20.53 -38.32 -13.42
C THR A 198 21.85 -39.05 -13.67
N GLU A 199 22.99 -38.36 -13.56
CA GLU A 199 24.33 -38.97 -13.65
C GLU A 199 24.60 -39.95 -12.49
N ALA A 200 24.19 -39.61 -11.26
CA ALA A 200 24.27 -40.53 -10.12
C ALA A 200 23.39 -41.78 -10.34
N SER A 201 22.17 -41.60 -10.86
CA SER A 201 21.25 -42.70 -11.18
C SER A 201 21.81 -43.62 -12.28
N ARG A 202 22.46 -43.04 -13.30
CA ARG A 202 23.18 -43.79 -14.35
C ARG A 202 24.29 -44.65 -13.74
N ARG A 203 25.10 -44.08 -12.85
CA ARG A 203 26.18 -44.83 -12.15
C ARG A 203 25.66 -45.94 -11.25
N VAL A 204 24.49 -45.77 -10.63
CA VAL A 204 23.83 -46.85 -9.87
C VAL A 204 23.41 -47.98 -10.82
N ALA A 205 22.72 -47.66 -11.92
CA ALA A 205 22.32 -48.66 -12.91
C ALA A 205 23.51 -49.42 -13.54
N GLU A 206 24.64 -48.73 -13.80
CA GLU A 206 25.89 -49.36 -14.26
C GLU A 206 26.48 -50.33 -13.21
N ARG A 207 26.42 -49.98 -11.92
CA ARG A 207 26.86 -50.86 -10.82
C ARG A 207 25.92 -52.05 -10.65
N ASP A 208 24.62 -51.87 -10.75
CA ASP A 208 23.63 -52.94 -10.64
C ASP A 208 23.77 -53.93 -11.81
N ALA A 209 24.00 -53.44 -13.02
CA ALA A 209 24.33 -54.28 -14.18
C ALA A 209 25.64 -55.07 -13.98
N ALA A 210 26.68 -54.45 -13.40
CA ALA A 210 27.93 -55.13 -13.07
C ALA A 210 27.75 -56.19 -11.96
N LEU A 211 26.92 -55.93 -10.95
CA LEU A 211 26.58 -56.88 -9.90
C LEU A 211 25.77 -58.06 -10.45
N ALA A 212 24.79 -57.82 -11.32
CA ALA A 212 24.04 -58.87 -12.00
C ALA A 212 24.94 -59.74 -12.89
N ALA A 213 25.88 -59.12 -13.63
CA ALA A 213 26.88 -59.85 -14.40
C ALA A 213 27.78 -60.72 -13.51
N ALA A 214 28.25 -60.19 -12.37
CA ALA A 214 29.05 -60.93 -11.40
C ALA A 214 28.27 -62.09 -10.75
N ALA A 215 27.00 -61.88 -10.38
CA ALA A 215 26.13 -62.94 -9.87
C ALA A 215 25.95 -64.07 -10.89
N SER A 216 25.70 -63.75 -12.16
CA SER A 216 25.63 -64.74 -13.24
C SER A 216 26.96 -65.47 -13.48
N GLY A 217 28.09 -64.86 -13.10
CA GLY A 217 29.42 -65.49 -13.10
C GLY A 217 29.52 -66.53 -12.00
N LEU A 218 29.21 -66.14 -10.75
CA LEU A 218 29.21 -67.03 -9.60
C LEU A 218 28.25 -68.22 -9.74
N GLU A 219 27.09 -68.04 -10.40
CA GLU A 219 26.19 -69.15 -10.72
C GLU A 219 26.80 -70.15 -11.71
N ARG A 220 27.54 -69.66 -12.72
CA ARG A 220 28.29 -70.52 -13.66
C ARG A 220 29.45 -71.23 -12.97
N ASP A 221 30.26 -70.51 -12.21
CA ASP A 221 31.38 -71.08 -11.43
C ASP A 221 30.88 -72.16 -10.47
N ARG A 222 29.71 -71.96 -9.84
CA ARG A 222 29.06 -72.95 -8.99
C ARG A 222 28.59 -74.17 -9.77
N ALA A 223 27.95 -73.99 -10.93
CA ALA A 223 27.53 -75.09 -11.79
C ALA A 223 28.73 -75.91 -12.30
N ASP A 224 29.82 -75.26 -12.69
CA ASP A 224 31.07 -75.91 -13.11
C ASP A 224 31.73 -76.67 -11.94
N LEU A 225 31.70 -76.11 -10.73
CA LEU A 225 32.21 -76.74 -9.52
C LEU A 225 31.38 -77.98 -9.13
N ASP A 226 30.05 -77.90 -9.20
CA ASP A 226 29.17 -79.03 -8.94
C ASP A 226 29.28 -80.11 -10.04
N ALA A 227 29.44 -79.73 -11.32
CA ALA A 227 29.80 -80.66 -12.40
C ALA A 227 31.21 -81.27 -12.24
N GLY A 228 32.14 -80.55 -11.59
CA GLY A 228 33.44 -81.05 -11.18
C GLY A 228 33.33 -82.11 -10.06
N LYS A 229 32.51 -81.84 -9.04
CA LYS A 229 32.21 -82.80 -7.96
C LYS A 229 31.58 -84.09 -8.50
N SER A 230 30.61 -83.99 -9.42
CA SER A 230 29.98 -85.16 -10.04
C SER A 230 31.00 -86.02 -10.78
N ARG A 231 31.89 -85.40 -11.59
CA ARG A 231 32.98 -86.11 -12.27
C ARG A 231 33.96 -86.78 -11.30
N LEU A 232 34.30 -86.13 -10.19
CA LEU A 232 35.13 -86.73 -9.12
C LEU A 232 34.42 -87.88 -8.40
N ALA A 233 33.10 -87.80 -8.20
CA ALA A 233 32.31 -88.87 -7.61
C ALA A 233 32.21 -90.08 -8.55
N GLU A 234 32.00 -89.86 -9.85
CA GLU A 234 32.05 -90.91 -10.88
C GLU A 234 33.43 -91.58 -10.95
N GLN A 235 34.52 -90.81 -10.91
CA GLN A 235 35.88 -91.35 -10.84
C GLN A 235 36.13 -92.15 -9.55
N ALA A 236 35.62 -91.70 -8.40
CA ALA A 236 35.72 -92.43 -7.14
C ALA A 236 34.94 -93.75 -7.17
N GLU A 237 33.74 -93.78 -7.75
CA GLU A 237 32.96 -95.01 -7.96
C GLU A 237 33.63 -95.96 -8.96
N GLU A 238 34.19 -95.45 -10.05
CA GLU A 238 34.94 -96.27 -11.00
C GLU A 238 36.21 -96.85 -10.37
N HIS A 239 36.94 -96.09 -9.54
CA HIS A 239 38.04 -96.64 -8.75
C HIS A 239 37.59 -97.68 -7.71
N ARG A 240 36.43 -97.50 -7.05
CA ARG A 240 35.84 -98.52 -6.18
C ARG A 240 35.53 -99.81 -6.96
N ARG A 241 34.93 -99.70 -8.15
CA ARG A 241 34.66 -100.84 -9.04
C ARG A 241 35.93 -101.54 -9.50
N GLN A 242 36.98 -100.78 -9.85
CA GLN A 242 38.28 -101.33 -10.23
C GLN A 242 38.95 -102.04 -9.05
N SER A 243 38.88 -101.46 -7.84
CA SER A 243 39.39 -102.09 -6.61
C SER A 243 38.61 -103.37 -6.25
N ALA A 244 37.29 -103.36 -6.39
CA ALA A 244 36.46 -104.56 -6.19
C ALA A 244 36.80 -105.67 -7.20
N ARG A 245 36.94 -105.34 -8.50
CA ARG A 245 37.39 -106.27 -9.54
C ARG A 245 38.81 -106.80 -9.27
N ALA A 246 39.72 -105.96 -8.79
CA ALA A 246 41.06 -106.40 -8.41
C ALA A 246 41.03 -107.36 -7.21
N SER A 247 40.17 -107.11 -6.22
CA SER A 247 39.94 -108.02 -5.10
C SER A 247 39.34 -109.36 -5.55
N GLU A 248 38.33 -109.33 -6.42
CA GLU A 248 37.71 -110.54 -7.00
C GLU A 248 38.72 -111.36 -7.82
N LEU A 249 39.58 -110.70 -8.61
CA LEU A 249 40.65 -111.36 -9.34
C LEU A 249 41.72 -111.93 -8.39
N ALA A 250 42.05 -111.25 -7.29
CA ALA A 250 42.95 -111.77 -6.28
C ALA A 250 42.37 -112.99 -5.55
N GLU A 251 41.07 -112.98 -5.24
CA GLU A 251 40.35 -114.11 -4.64
C GLU A 251 40.29 -115.31 -5.60
N ARG A 252 39.94 -115.09 -6.88
CA ARG A 252 39.99 -116.13 -7.92
C ARG A 252 41.39 -116.68 -8.17
N LEU A 253 42.43 -115.86 -8.02
CA LEU A 253 43.83 -116.30 -8.07
C LEU A 253 44.20 -117.13 -6.82
N ALA A 254 43.74 -116.73 -5.63
CA ALA A 254 43.92 -117.51 -4.41
C ALA A 254 43.19 -118.87 -4.48
N GLU A 255 41.94 -118.89 -4.97
CA GLU A 255 41.17 -120.11 -5.22
C GLU A 255 41.88 -121.01 -6.25
N ARG A 256 42.33 -120.47 -7.39
CA ARG A 256 43.12 -121.22 -8.37
C ARG A 256 44.44 -121.74 -7.80
N THR A 257 45.12 -120.97 -6.94
CA THR A 257 46.36 -121.40 -6.28
C THR A 257 46.09 -122.53 -5.30
N GLY A 258 44.99 -122.45 -4.52
CA GLY A 258 44.52 -123.53 -3.66
C GLY A 258 44.10 -124.78 -4.45
N ALA A 259 43.46 -124.61 -5.61
CA ALA A 259 43.14 -125.70 -6.52
C ALA A 259 44.41 -126.34 -7.11
N CYS A 260 45.40 -125.55 -7.52
CA CYS A 260 46.71 -126.06 -7.94
C CYS A 260 47.40 -126.84 -6.82
N GLN A 261 47.42 -126.34 -5.58
CA GLN A 261 47.96 -127.09 -4.43
C GLN A 261 47.18 -128.36 -4.12
N ALA A 262 45.86 -128.36 -4.29
CA ALA A 262 45.02 -129.55 -4.17
C ALA A 262 45.29 -130.55 -5.31
N HIS A 263 45.56 -130.06 -6.52
CA HIS A 263 45.99 -130.88 -7.65
C HIS A 263 47.41 -131.43 -7.45
N GLU A 264 48.35 -130.67 -6.90
CA GLU A 264 49.69 -131.15 -6.52
C GLU A 264 49.61 -132.25 -5.47
N ARG A 265 48.86 -132.05 -4.37
CA ARG A 265 48.60 -133.10 -3.36
C ARG A 265 47.89 -134.31 -3.95
N ARG A 266 47.03 -134.12 -4.96
CA ARG A 266 46.35 -135.20 -5.65
C ARG A 266 47.25 -135.91 -6.67
N ILE A 267 48.21 -135.21 -7.26
CA ILE A 267 49.28 -135.81 -8.06
C ILE A 267 50.19 -136.61 -7.13
N GLU A 268 50.56 -136.09 -5.97
CA GLU A 268 51.35 -136.78 -4.94
C GLU A 268 50.62 -138.03 -4.41
N ASP A 269 49.33 -137.95 -4.08
CA ASP A 269 48.48 -139.11 -3.75
C ASP A 269 48.37 -140.10 -4.93
N LEU A 270 48.24 -139.61 -6.17
CA LEU A 270 48.24 -140.46 -7.36
C LEU A 270 49.61 -141.09 -7.66
N THR A 271 50.72 -140.44 -7.33
CA THR A 271 52.09 -140.97 -7.45
C THR A 271 52.33 -142.02 -6.38
N ASN A 272 51.98 -141.75 -5.12
CA ASN A 272 52.03 -142.76 -4.05
C ASN A 272 51.14 -143.97 -4.39
N ARG A 273 49.96 -143.75 -4.97
CA ARG A 273 49.10 -144.83 -5.50
C ARG A 273 49.66 -145.48 -6.76
N LEU A 274 50.47 -144.78 -7.55
CA LEU A 274 51.16 -145.36 -8.70
C LEU A 274 52.29 -146.28 -8.21
N ASP A 275 53.06 -145.87 -7.20
CA ASP A 275 54.10 -146.68 -6.56
C ASP A 275 53.49 -147.90 -5.84
N GLU A 276 52.36 -147.73 -5.15
CA GLU A 276 51.54 -148.86 -4.64
C GLU A 276 51.03 -149.73 -5.80
N ALA A 277 50.55 -149.14 -6.90
CA ALA A 277 50.04 -149.88 -8.05
C ALA A 277 51.14 -150.57 -8.85
N GLU A 278 52.38 -150.07 -8.84
CA GLU A 278 53.55 -150.70 -9.43
C GLU A 278 54.05 -151.85 -8.55
N SER A 279 54.03 -151.69 -7.22
CA SER A 279 54.24 -152.80 -6.28
C SER A 279 53.17 -153.89 -6.48
N ARG A 280 51.89 -153.50 -6.46
CA ARG A 280 50.77 -154.41 -6.74
C ARG A 280 50.76 -154.93 -8.18
N ARG A 281 51.40 -154.26 -9.14
CA ARG A 281 51.61 -154.77 -10.51
C ARG A 281 52.77 -155.75 -10.56
N GLY A 282 53.81 -155.60 -9.74
CA GLY A 282 54.81 -156.65 -9.53
C GLY A 282 54.16 -157.93 -9.01
N GLU A 283 53.31 -157.81 -7.99
CA GLU A 283 52.53 -158.92 -7.44
C GLU A 283 51.50 -159.47 -8.44
N ALA A 284 50.71 -158.60 -9.07
CA ALA A 284 49.66 -158.97 -10.00
C ALA A 284 50.18 -159.40 -11.38
N GLN A 285 51.41 -159.09 -11.79
CA GLN A 285 52.02 -159.66 -12.99
C GLN A 285 52.35 -161.15 -12.76
N GLY A 286 52.65 -161.55 -11.51
CA GLY A 286 52.69 -162.95 -11.07
C GLY A 286 51.32 -163.65 -11.00
N GLU A 287 50.21 -162.90 -10.90
CA GLU A 287 48.84 -163.43 -11.01
C GLU A 287 48.23 -163.28 -12.43
N ALA A 288 48.73 -162.38 -13.28
CA ALA A 288 48.17 -162.10 -14.60
C ALA A 288 48.58 -163.16 -15.62
N GLU A 289 49.77 -163.75 -15.50
CA GLU A 289 50.11 -165.02 -16.17
C GLU A 289 49.11 -166.14 -15.82
N ARG A 290 48.45 -166.06 -14.65
CA ARG A 290 47.47 -167.04 -14.17
C ARG A 290 46.01 -166.65 -14.46
N ARG A 291 45.72 -165.38 -14.80
CA ARG A 291 44.35 -164.86 -15.05
C ARG A 291 44.08 -164.33 -16.47
N GLY A 292 45.11 -164.15 -17.30
CA GLY A 292 44.95 -163.84 -18.73
C GLY A 292 44.12 -164.87 -19.50
N ALA A 293 43.96 -166.07 -18.96
CA ALA A 293 43.11 -167.12 -19.49
C ALA A 293 41.59 -166.91 -19.30
N LEU A 294 41.12 -165.90 -18.53
CA LEU A 294 39.71 -165.86 -18.08
C LEU A 294 38.90 -164.59 -18.42
N ALA A 295 39.53 -163.44 -18.67
CA ALA A 295 38.86 -162.13 -18.56
C ALA A 295 38.49 -161.42 -19.88
N ALA A 296 38.78 -162.00 -21.05
CA ALA A 296 38.44 -161.45 -22.37
C ALA A 296 36.91 -161.38 -22.67
N SER A 297 36.06 -161.65 -21.68
CA SER A 297 34.61 -161.89 -21.80
C SER A 297 33.72 -160.80 -21.19
N PHE A 298 34.28 -159.81 -20.47
CA PHE A 298 33.49 -158.85 -19.67
C PHE A 298 33.41 -157.42 -20.25
N GLU A 299 34.26 -157.06 -21.20
CA GLU A 299 34.46 -155.67 -21.67
C GLU A 299 33.28 -155.11 -22.50
N ALA A 300 32.43 -155.99 -23.05
CA ALA A 300 31.30 -155.63 -23.92
C ALA A 300 30.11 -154.91 -23.24
N ARG A 301 30.19 -154.52 -21.95
CA ARG A 301 29.01 -154.07 -21.17
C ARG A 301 28.98 -152.59 -20.77
N CYS A 302 30.09 -151.86 -20.80
CA CYS A 302 30.16 -150.51 -20.20
C CYS A 302 29.91 -149.32 -21.15
N GLN A 303 29.62 -149.54 -22.44
CA GLN A 303 29.26 -148.50 -23.43
C GLN A 303 27.88 -147.84 -23.22
N ARG A 304 27.32 -147.84 -22.00
CA ARG A 304 25.96 -147.33 -21.70
C ARG A 304 25.92 -146.14 -20.73
N ALA A 305 27.05 -145.45 -20.56
CA ALA A 305 27.25 -144.37 -19.60
C ALA A 305 26.91 -142.94 -20.10
N GLU A 306 26.39 -142.78 -21.33
CA GLU A 306 26.50 -141.52 -22.07
C GLU A 306 25.21 -140.66 -22.17
N LYS A 307 24.11 -141.05 -21.50
CA LYS A 307 22.77 -140.45 -21.75
C LYS A 307 22.20 -139.55 -20.63
N THR A 308 22.80 -139.50 -19.43
CA THR A 308 22.15 -138.90 -18.24
C THR A 308 22.68 -137.53 -17.78
N LEU A 309 23.59 -136.90 -18.54
CA LEU A 309 24.12 -135.56 -18.22
C LEU A 309 23.31 -134.39 -18.82
N GLN A 310 22.22 -134.68 -19.54
CA GLN A 310 21.45 -133.67 -20.28
C GLN A 310 20.36 -132.99 -19.42
N ASP A 311 20.01 -133.54 -18.26
CA ASP A 311 18.85 -133.10 -17.46
C ASP A 311 19.17 -132.05 -16.37
N PHE A 312 20.42 -131.61 -16.22
CA PHE A 312 20.81 -130.67 -15.13
C PHE A 312 20.59 -129.18 -15.47
N GLN A 313 20.13 -128.84 -16.68
CA GLN A 313 20.01 -127.45 -17.14
C GLN A 313 18.66 -126.77 -16.82
N SER A 314 17.70 -127.48 -16.23
CA SER A 314 16.31 -127.02 -16.05
C SER A 314 16.00 -126.41 -14.67
N GLN A 315 17.00 -126.21 -13.79
CA GLN A 315 16.77 -125.86 -12.38
C GLN A 315 17.16 -124.42 -11.95
N MET A 316 17.56 -123.53 -12.88
CA MET A 316 18.01 -122.15 -12.59
C MET A 316 17.05 -121.08 -13.13
N ALA A 317 15.78 -121.10 -12.72
CA ALA A 317 14.75 -120.16 -13.15
C ALA A 317 13.75 -119.76 -12.04
N GLY A 318 14.24 -119.49 -10.82
CA GLY A 318 13.40 -119.22 -9.64
C GLY A 318 13.31 -117.77 -9.16
N ASP A 319 14.43 -117.05 -9.06
CA ASP A 319 14.56 -115.90 -8.13
C ASP A 319 14.73 -114.53 -8.81
N ALA A 320 13.69 -114.02 -9.48
CA ALA A 320 13.75 -112.70 -10.16
C ALA A 320 12.44 -111.87 -10.15
N ALA A 321 11.58 -112.02 -9.14
CA ALA A 321 10.21 -111.45 -9.14
C ALA A 321 9.80 -110.64 -7.89
N ALA A 322 10.74 -110.00 -7.19
CA ALA A 322 10.49 -109.32 -5.90
C ALA A 322 10.93 -107.84 -5.81
N ALA A 323 10.89 -107.07 -6.92
CA ALA A 323 11.40 -105.69 -6.94
C ALA A 323 10.58 -104.67 -7.77
N ALA A 324 9.31 -104.95 -8.10
CA ALA A 324 8.51 -104.08 -8.97
C ALA A 324 7.64 -103.03 -8.23
N GLU A 325 7.32 -103.25 -6.96
CA GLU A 325 6.30 -102.46 -6.24
C GLU A 325 6.77 -101.10 -5.67
N PRO A 326 8.04 -100.89 -5.24
CA PRO A 326 8.48 -99.60 -4.68
C PRO A 326 8.51 -98.44 -5.69
N LEU A 327 8.71 -98.74 -6.99
CA LEU A 327 8.86 -97.74 -8.04
C LEU A 327 7.54 -97.05 -8.44
N ALA A 328 6.39 -97.68 -8.19
CA ALA A 328 5.08 -97.16 -8.58
C ALA A 328 4.48 -96.15 -7.58
N ARG A 329 5.03 -96.01 -6.36
CA ARG A 329 4.62 -94.98 -5.39
C ARG A 329 5.34 -93.65 -5.64
N LEU A 330 6.66 -93.70 -5.84
CA LEU A 330 7.49 -92.51 -6.08
C LEU A 330 7.13 -91.74 -7.36
N SER A 331 6.60 -92.40 -8.39
CA SER A 331 6.13 -91.70 -9.60
C SER A 331 4.85 -90.88 -9.38
N ARG A 332 3.98 -91.30 -8.44
CA ARG A 332 2.69 -90.65 -8.20
C ARG A 332 2.84 -89.38 -7.34
N GLU A 333 3.72 -89.42 -6.34
CA GLU A 333 4.07 -88.25 -5.52
C GLU A 333 4.78 -87.15 -6.35
N LEU A 334 5.51 -87.54 -7.41
CA LEU A 334 6.17 -86.60 -8.31
C LEU A 334 5.19 -85.88 -9.26
N GLU A 335 4.12 -86.54 -9.69
CA GLU A 335 3.08 -85.92 -10.52
C GLU A 335 2.24 -84.91 -9.71
N GLU A 336 1.85 -85.24 -8.48
CA GLU A 336 1.09 -84.33 -7.59
C GLU A 336 1.89 -83.06 -7.26
N ALA A 337 3.17 -83.19 -6.92
CA ALA A 337 4.06 -82.05 -6.69
C ALA A 337 4.30 -81.18 -7.95
N SER A 338 4.20 -81.77 -9.15
CA SER A 338 4.31 -81.01 -10.40
C SER A 338 3.07 -80.15 -10.69
N ALA A 339 1.88 -80.65 -10.31
CA ALA A 339 0.61 -79.95 -10.51
C ALA A 339 0.47 -78.71 -9.62
N GLU A 340 0.86 -78.79 -8.34
CA GLU A 340 0.86 -77.62 -7.44
C GLU A 340 1.83 -76.52 -7.90
N ARG A 341 2.99 -76.90 -8.45
CA ARG A 341 3.97 -75.93 -8.97
C ARG A 341 3.44 -75.15 -10.18
N ASP A 342 2.68 -75.82 -11.05
CA ASP A 342 2.13 -75.19 -12.26
C ASP A 342 0.86 -74.38 -11.95
N GLU A 343 0.06 -74.78 -10.94
CA GLU A 343 -1.00 -73.97 -10.32
C GLU A 343 -0.43 -72.66 -9.72
N LEU A 344 0.66 -72.75 -8.95
CA LEU A 344 1.36 -71.58 -8.40
C LEU A 344 1.95 -70.68 -9.49
N ARG A 345 2.53 -71.24 -10.56
CA ARG A 345 2.99 -70.46 -11.72
C ARG A 345 1.85 -69.70 -12.39
N ARG A 346 0.67 -70.32 -12.56
CA ARG A 346 -0.51 -69.63 -13.09
C ARG A 346 -0.93 -68.46 -12.20
N ARG A 347 -0.96 -68.65 -10.87
CA ARG A 347 -1.30 -67.57 -9.92
C ARG A 347 -0.29 -66.42 -9.93
N VAL A 348 1.01 -66.70 -10.12
CA VAL A 348 2.04 -65.64 -10.27
C VAL A 348 1.89 -64.90 -11.60
N VAL A 349 1.62 -65.59 -12.70
CA VAL A 349 1.37 -64.95 -14.01
C VAL A 349 0.10 -64.09 -13.97
N ASP A 350 -0.96 -64.57 -13.33
CA ASP A 350 -2.23 -63.84 -13.19
C ASP A 350 -2.07 -62.62 -12.26
N ALA A 351 -1.29 -62.73 -11.18
CA ALA A 351 -0.93 -61.60 -10.32
C ALA A 351 -0.06 -60.56 -11.06
N MET A 352 0.91 -60.99 -11.88
CA MET A 352 1.71 -60.08 -12.73
C MET A 352 0.87 -59.42 -13.83
N GLY A 353 -0.13 -60.13 -14.37
CA GLY A 353 -1.11 -59.56 -15.30
C GLY A 353 -1.93 -58.44 -14.66
N ARG A 354 -2.44 -58.67 -13.44
CA ARG A 354 -3.15 -57.65 -12.64
C ARG A 354 -2.24 -56.47 -12.25
N LEU A 355 -0.97 -56.73 -11.91
CA LEU A 355 -0.02 -55.66 -11.61
C LEU A 355 0.22 -54.76 -12.84
N LYS A 356 0.43 -55.36 -14.02
CA LYS A 356 0.59 -54.61 -15.28
C LYS A 356 -0.66 -53.85 -15.69
N SER A 357 -1.86 -54.38 -15.45
CA SER A 357 -3.10 -53.62 -15.71
C SER A 357 -3.25 -52.44 -14.74
N PHE A 358 -2.84 -52.58 -13.48
CA PHE A 358 -2.78 -51.47 -12.53
C PHE A 358 -1.73 -50.42 -12.93
N GLU A 359 -0.55 -50.83 -13.42
CA GLU A 359 0.47 -49.90 -13.92
C GLU A 359 0.01 -49.15 -15.18
N ALA A 360 -0.59 -49.84 -16.14
CA ALA A 360 -1.17 -49.23 -17.34
C ALA A 360 -2.32 -48.27 -17.00
N GLN A 361 -3.18 -48.64 -16.04
CA GLN A 361 -4.24 -47.77 -15.54
C GLN A 361 -3.66 -46.53 -14.84
N ARG A 362 -2.61 -46.68 -14.03
CA ARG A 362 -1.97 -45.55 -13.34
C ARG A 362 -1.23 -44.62 -14.29
N GLN A 363 -0.67 -45.14 -15.40
CA GLN A 363 -0.11 -44.32 -16.48
C GLN A 363 -1.21 -43.57 -17.24
N GLY A 364 -2.33 -44.23 -17.56
CA GLY A 364 -3.51 -43.58 -18.15
C GLY A 364 -4.10 -42.48 -17.25
N ASP A 365 -4.20 -42.72 -15.94
CA ASP A 365 -4.65 -41.73 -14.97
C ASP A 365 -3.66 -40.55 -14.83
N GLN A 366 -2.35 -40.80 -14.95
CA GLN A 366 -1.32 -39.75 -14.96
C GLN A 366 -1.34 -38.91 -16.24
N GLU A 367 -1.54 -39.52 -17.41
CA GLU A 367 -1.73 -38.79 -18.67
C GLU A 367 -3.06 -38.01 -18.65
N ALA A 368 -4.15 -38.57 -18.13
CA ALA A 368 -5.41 -37.87 -17.96
C ALA A 368 -5.27 -36.66 -17.01
N LEU A 369 -4.54 -36.81 -15.88
CA LEU A 369 -4.26 -35.72 -14.96
C LEU A 369 -3.39 -34.64 -15.63
N ARG A 370 -2.40 -35.03 -16.44
CA ARG A 370 -1.55 -34.11 -17.19
C ARG A 370 -2.33 -33.34 -18.26
N VAL A 371 -3.19 -34.02 -19.03
CA VAL A 371 -4.07 -33.38 -20.02
C VAL A 371 -5.06 -32.42 -19.33
N ALA A 372 -5.57 -32.78 -18.15
CA ALA A 372 -6.42 -31.90 -17.34
C ALA A 372 -5.65 -30.68 -16.79
N MET A 373 -4.39 -30.85 -16.39
CA MET A 373 -3.50 -29.75 -15.97
C MET A 373 -3.18 -28.81 -17.15
N GLU A 374 -2.78 -29.35 -18.31
CA GLU A 374 -2.52 -28.55 -19.52
C GLU A 374 -3.80 -27.82 -20.00
N ALA A 375 -4.99 -28.40 -19.83
CA ALA A 375 -6.26 -27.73 -20.08
C ALA A 375 -6.53 -26.59 -19.09
N LYS A 376 -6.26 -26.79 -17.78
CA LYS A 376 -6.42 -25.74 -16.76
C LYS A 376 -5.39 -24.62 -16.88
N GLU A 377 -4.17 -24.91 -17.33
CA GLU A 377 -3.18 -23.88 -17.64
C GLU A 377 -3.59 -23.03 -18.84
N ARG A 378 -4.21 -23.62 -19.87
CA ARG A 378 -4.82 -22.86 -20.98
C ARG A 378 -5.98 -21.99 -20.52
N GLU A 379 -6.91 -22.51 -19.70
CA GLU A 379 -7.98 -21.70 -19.10
C GLU A 379 -7.45 -20.52 -18.27
N LEU A 380 -6.38 -20.73 -17.48
CA LEU A 380 -5.73 -19.67 -16.71
C LEU A 380 -4.97 -18.67 -17.58
N GLY A 381 -4.40 -19.11 -18.71
CA GLY A 381 -3.82 -18.25 -19.74
C GLY A 381 -4.88 -17.35 -20.38
N ASP A 382 -6.00 -17.93 -20.82
CA ASP A 382 -7.13 -17.21 -21.41
C ASP A 382 -7.79 -16.26 -20.41
N ALA A 383 -7.91 -16.64 -19.13
CA ALA A 383 -8.41 -15.77 -18.08
C ALA A 383 -7.47 -14.56 -17.84
N ARG A 384 -6.15 -14.77 -17.84
CA ARG A 384 -5.16 -13.69 -17.75
C ARG A 384 -5.18 -12.77 -18.97
N ALA A 385 -5.33 -13.32 -20.18
CA ALA A 385 -5.47 -12.55 -21.40
C ALA A 385 -6.72 -11.65 -21.38
N ARG A 386 -7.86 -12.19 -20.90
CA ARG A 386 -9.10 -11.42 -20.69
C ARG A 386 -8.96 -10.34 -19.60
N MET A 387 -8.23 -10.62 -18.52
CA MET A 387 -7.92 -9.60 -17.51
C MET A 387 -7.03 -8.49 -18.06
N GLY A 388 -6.06 -8.82 -18.94
CA GLY A 388 -5.23 -7.85 -19.64
C GLY A 388 -6.07 -6.93 -20.53
N SER A 389 -6.89 -7.49 -21.42
CA SER A 389 -7.73 -6.69 -22.31
C SER A 389 -8.78 -5.84 -21.57
N LEU A 390 -9.30 -6.32 -20.43
CA LEU A 390 -10.16 -5.52 -19.56
C LEU A 390 -9.40 -4.38 -18.86
N ALA A 391 -8.15 -4.58 -18.46
CA ALA A 391 -7.31 -3.53 -17.88
C ALA A 391 -6.94 -2.46 -18.92
N ASP A 392 -6.63 -2.85 -20.15
CA ASP A 392 -6.36 -1.94 -21.26
C ASP A 392 -7.59 -1.10 -21.62
N GLN A 393 -8.77 -1.73 -21.72
CA GLN A 393 -10.05 -1.02 -21.92
C GLN A 393 -10.35 -0.01 -20.79
N LEU A 394 -9.99 -0.34 -19.54
CA LEU A 394 -10.18 0.55 -18.39
C LEU A 394 -9.18 1.72 -18.43
N ALA A 395 -7.94 1.49 -18.88
CA ALA A 395 -6.95 2.54 -19.09
C ALA A 395 -7.32 3.48 -20.25
N GLU A 396 -7.90 2.94 -21.33
CA GLU A 396 -8.35 3.71 -22.49
C GLU A 396 -9.59 4.55 -22.18
N ALA A 397 -10.57 3.98 -21.45
CA ALA A 397 -11.71 4.73 -20.91
C ALA A 397 -11.27 5.85 -19.95
N GLN A 398 -10.22 5.64 -19.14
CA GLN A 398 -9.66 6.68 -18.27
C GLN A 398 -8.87 7.77 -19.02
N ARG A 399 -8.37 7.52 -20.23
CA ARG A 399 -7.79 8.55 -21.10
C ARG A 399 -8.88 9.38 -21.77
N ALA A 400 -9.91 8.73 -22.34
CA ALA A 400 -11.05 9.41 -22.92
C ALA A 400 -11.76 10.37 -21.94
N LEU A 401 -11.82 10.01 -20.64
CA LEU A 401 -12.40 10.87 -19.60
C LEU A 401 -11.51 12.05 -19.16
N ARG A 402 -10.25 12.12 -19.59
CA ARG A 402 -9.28 13.18 -19.23
C ARG A 402 -9.04 14.21 -20.32
N GLU A 403 -9.37 13.91 -21.58
CA GLU A 403 -9.14 14.79 -22.73
C GLU A 403 -10.29 15.78 -23.02
N GLN A 404 -11.34 15.80 -22.20
CA GLN A 404 -12.45 16.75 -22.34
C GLN A 404 -12.42 17.82 -21.25
N PRO A 405 -11.79 18.98 -21.51
CA PRO A 405 -12.59 20.21 -21.42
C PRO A 405 -12.20 21.36 -22.39
N ARG A 406 -13.21 22.20 -22.68
CA ARG A 406 -13.16 23.61 -23.15
C ARG A 406 -12.75 23.90 -24.60
N SER A 407 -13.78 24.03 -25.44
CA SER A 407 -13.81 24.96 -26.57
C SER A 407 -15.10 25.81 -26.51
N ALA A 408 -15.11 26.84 -25.65
CA ALA A 408 -16.22 27.80 -25.57
C ALA A 408 -15.75 29.15 -24.99
N GLY A 409 -15.77 30.20 -25.83
CA GLY A 409 -15.78 31.60 -25.42
C GLY A 409 -14.48 32.42 -25.60
N GLU A 410 -14.40 33.19 -26.69
CA GLU A 410 -14.10 34.65 -26.75
C GLU A 410 -14.23 35.12 -28.24
N VAL A 411 -15.12 36.08 -28.58
CA VAL A 411 -14.89 37.55 -28.76
C VAL A 411 -13.88 37.88 -29.88
N GLY A 412 -14.09 38.78 -30.85
CA GLY A 412 -15.19 39.72 -31.16
C GLY A 412 -14.64 41.10 -31.61
N GLN A 413 -14.75 41.50 -32.89
CA GLN A 413 -14.16 42.75 -33.42
C GLN A 413 -14.76 43.23 -34.77
N PRO A 414 -15.01 44.54 -34.98
CA PRO A 414 -14.61 45.28 -36.22
C PRO A 414 -14.38 46.83 -35.98
N PRO A 415 -14.24 47.74 -36.99
CA PRO A 415 -13.35 47.83 -38.18
C PRO A 415 -12.64 49.25 -38.36
N PRO A 416 -11.86 49.52 -39.44
CA PRO A 416 -11.22 50.84 -39.71
C PRO A 416 -11.38 51.48 -41.13
N ALA A 417 -11.17 52.81 -41.23
CA ALA A 417 -10.83 53.66 -42.43
C ALA A 417 -10.53 55.14 -41.98
N GLY A 418 -9.99 56.12 -42.74
CA GLY A 418 -9.30 56.18 -44.06
C GLY A 418 -9.05 57.65 -44.55
N ASP A 419 -7.91 57.91 -45.23
CA ASP A 419 -7.46 59.01 -46.15
C ASP A 419 -7.91 60.52 -45.99
N GLY A 420 -7.08 61.57 -46.17
CA GLY A 420 -6.41 62.05 -47.41
C GLY A 420 -5.82 63.53 -47.32
N PRO A 421 -5.27 64.17 -48.40
CA PRO A 421 -3.99 64.94 -48.31
C PRO A 421 -3.81 66.34 -49.02
N GLY A 422 -2.64 67.01 -48.80
CA GLY A 422 -1.94 68.01 -49.70
C GLY A 422 -2.04 69.53 -49.39
N SER A 423 -1.20 70.49 -49.88
CA SER A 423 0.23 70.53 -50.32
C SER A 423 0.79 71.97 -50.65
N LEU A 424 1.93 72.36 -50.04
CA LEU A 424 3.10 73.19 -50.49
C LEU A 424 3.07 74.67 -51.02
N SER A 425 4.28 75.28 -51.05
CA SER A 425 4.74 76.70 -51.25
C SER A 425 5.59 76.83 -52.56
N PRO A 426 6.49 77.82 -52.90
CA PRO A 426 6.89 79.16 -52.36
C PRO A 426 6.93 80.27 -53.47
N ASP A 427 7.54 81.49 -53.41
CA ASP A 427 9.01 81.79 -53.42
C ASP A 427 9.39 83.24 -53.01
N ALA A 428 8.47 84.22 -53.03
CA ALA A 428 8.83 85.66 -53.00
C ALA A 428 9.40 86.22 -51.67
N ALA A 429 9.09 85.62 -50.52
CA ALA A 429 9.39 86.19 -49.20
C ALA A 429 10.79 85.84 -48.61
N ARG A 430 11.57 84.98 -49.31
CA ARG A 430 12.82 84.36 -48.81
C ARG A 430 13.91 85.35 -48.34
N ARG A 431 13.85 86.63 -48.74
CA ARG A 431 14.84 87.66 -48.37
C ARG A 431 14.57 88.32 -47.01
N LEU A 432 13.34 88.28 -46.48
CA LEU A 432 13.00 88.79 -45.14
C LEU A 432 13.26 87.76 -44.02
N GLU A 433 13.22 86.47 -44.35
CA GLU A 433 13.48 85.40 -43.37
C GLU A 433 14.91 85.39 -42.84
N SER A 434 15.90 85.71 -43.67
CA SER A 434 17.33 85.63 -43.33
C SER A 434 17.73 86.53 -42.14
N ARG A 435 17.04 87.67 -41.97
CA ARG A 435 17.24 88.61 -40.84
C ARG A 435 16.50 88.16 -39.58
N ARG A 436 15.27 87.61 -39.70
CA ARG A 436 14.52 87.01 -38.59
C ARG A 436 15.24 85.77 -38.01
N ARG A 437 15.82 84.93 -38.85
CA ARG A 437 16.49 83.68 -38.44
C ARG A 437 17.65 83.91 -37.47
N ARG A 438 18.46 84.97 -37.63
CA ARG A 438 19.60 85.27 -36.73
C ARG A 438 19.15 85.71 -35.33
N LEU A 439 18.12 86.56 -35.23
CA LEU A 439 17.59 87.00 -33.92
C LEU A 439 16.87 85.87 -33.18
N HIS A 440 16.17 84.98 -33.89
CA HIS A 440 15.60 83.78 -33.27
C HIS A 440 16.66 82.78 -32.79
N GLN A 441 17.84 82.69 -33.43
CA GLN A 441 18.91 81.81 -32.94
C GLN A 441 19.46 82.25 -31.58
N TYR A 442 19.78 83.53 -31.39
CA TYR A 442 20.26 84.03 -30.08
C TYR A 442 19.22 83.86 -28.97
N ARG A 443 17.93 84.10 -29.27
CA ARG A 443 16.83 83.87 -28.32
C ARG A 443 16.71 82.38 -27.92
N ARG A 444 16.79 81.46 -28.89
CA ARG A 444 16.75 80.01 -28.63
C ARG A 444 17.95 79.51 -27.81
N ILE A 445 19.13 80.11 -27.93
CA ILE A 445 20.30 79.74 -27.13
C ILE A 445 20.10 80.12 -25.65
N ALA A 446 19.56 81.31 -25.37
CA ALA A 446 19.23 81.73 -24.01
C ALA A 446 18.12 80.85 -23.39
N GLU A 447 17.05 80.57 -24.14
CA GLU A 447 15.96 79.69 -23.73
C GLU A 447 16.47 78.25 -23.47
N ALA A 448 17.42 77.75 -24.27
CA ALA A 448 18.03 76.42 -24.07
C ALA A 448 18.91 76.33 -22.81
N HIS A 449 19.61 77.40 -22.41
CA HIS A 449 20.37 77.41 -21.16
C HIS A 449 19.46 77.47 -19.93
N ALA A 450 18.39 78.27 -19.96
CA ALA A 450 17.38 78.29 -18.90
C ALA A 450 16.69 76.92 -18.70
N GLN A 451 16.39 76.21 -19.79
CA GLN A 451 15.82 74.86 -19.74
C GLN A 451 16.79 73.81 -19.17
N LYS A 452 18.10 73.94 -19.38
CA LYS A 452 19.10 73.03 -18.80
C LYS A 452 19.20 73.17 -17.27
N VAL A 453 19.14 74.40 -16.74
CA VAL A 453 19.17 74.64 -15.28
C VAL A 453 17.91 74.08 -14.60
N ARG A 454 16.72 74.25 -15.19
CA ARG A 454 15.49 73.65 -14.67
C ARG A 454 15.56 72.12 -14.64
N LYS A 455 15.99 71.49 -15.74
CA LYS A 455 16.18 70.02 -15.82
C LYS A 455 17.22 69.49 -14.82
N ALA A 456 18.24 70.26 -14.49
CA ALA A 456 19.23 69.89 -13.46
C ALA A 456 18.64 69.95 -12.04
N GLY A 457 17.82 70.96 -11.74
CA GLY A 457 17.06 71.04 -10.48
C GLY A 457 16.08 69.88 -10.32
N GLU A 458 15.27 69.62 -11.36
CA GLU A 458 14.34 68.48 -11.42
C GLU A 458 15.04 67.13 -11.22
N ALA A 459 16.28 66.97 -11.70
CA ALA A 459 17.07 65.74 -11.53
C ALA A 459 17.61 65.54 -10.10
N LEU A 460 17.93 66.63 -9.39
CA LEU A 460 18.37 66.57 -7.99
C LEU A 460 17.19 66.28 -7.05
N GLN A 461 16.05 66.92 -7.29
CA GLN A 461 14.84 66.74 -6.48
C GLN A 461 14.36 65.28 -6.53
N ARG A 462 14.35 64.67 -7.73
CA ARG A 462 14.07 63.23 -7.91
C ARG A 462 15.03 62.31 -7.16
N ARG A 463 16.31 62.68 -7.01
CA ARG A 463 17.28 61.86 -6.24
C ARG A 463 17.01 61.93 -4.74
N TYR A 464 16.54 63.06 -4.23
CA TYR A 464 16.13 63.19 -2.84
C TYR A 464 14.87 62.36 -2.55
N GLU A 465 13.85 62.47 -3.42
CA GLU A 465 12.62 61.66 -3.36
C GLU A 465 12.91 60.15 -3.38
N LEU A 466 13.89 59.70 -4.19
CA LEU A 466 14.33 58.31 -4.22
C LEU A 466 15.03 57.86 -2.91
N CYS A 467 15.76 58.74 -2.23
CA CYS A 467 16.38 58.40 -0.94
C CYS A 467 15.34 58.28 0.19
N GLU A 468 14.36 59.19 0.25
CA GLU A 468 13.20 59.10 1.16
C GLU A 468 12.44 57.78 0.94
N GLN A 469 12.15 57.42 -0.31
CA GLN A 469 11.47 56.17 -0.66
C GLN A 469 12.26 54.93 -0.20
N VAL A 470 13.59 54.92 -0.33
CA VAL A 470 14.43 53.80 0.11
C VAL A 470 14.49 53.70 1.64
N LEU A 471 14.43 54.81 2.39
CA LEU A 471 14.37 54.78 3.85
C LEU A 471 13.00 54.30 4.36
N GLY A 472 11.90 54.77 3.75
CA GLY A 472 10.55 54.27 4.05
C GLY A 472 10.44 52.76 3.81
N GLN A 473 10.88 52.29 2.64
CA GLN A 473 10.89 50.86 2.30
C GLN A 473 11.67 50.00 3.31
N ARG A 474 12.75 50.52 3.92
CA ARG A 474 13.50 49.78 4.96
C ARG A 474 12.74 49.69 6.28
N ALA A 475 12.01 50.74 6.67
CA ALA A 475 11.17 50.72 7.87
C ALA A 475 10.00 49.73 7.72
N ASP A 476 9.34 49.75 6.57
CA ASP A 476 8.23 48.82 6.26
C ASP A 476 8.70 47.36 6.25
N LEU A 477 9.90 47.08 5.73
CA LEU A 477 10.48 45.73 5.72
C LEU A 477 10.79 45.22 7.14
N ALA A 478 11.25 46.12 8.03
CA ALA A 478 11.48 45.78 9.44
C ALA A 478 10.16 45.46 10.18
N ALA A 479 9.12 46.27 9.96
CA ALA A 479 7.78 46.03 10.53
C ALA A 479 7.16 44.72 10.02
N ALA A 480 7.29 44.43 8.71
CA ALA A 480 6.84 43.18 8.11
C ALA A 480 7.58 41.96 8.67
N LYS A 481 8.89 42.05 8.92
CA LYS A 481 9.69 40.98 9.56
C LYS A 481 9.17 40.65 10.97
N GLN A 482 8.84 41.68 11.78
CA GLN A 482 8.29 41.50 13.12
C GLN A 482 6.87 40.87 13.09
N ALA A 483 5.99 41.34 12.20
CA ALA A 483 4.66 40.78 12.04
C ALA A 483 4.68 39.29 11.61
N LEU A 484 5.60 38.93 10.70
CA LEU A 484 5.80 37.53 10.28
C LEU A 484 6.31 36.65 11.43
N GLY A 485 7.20 37.16 12.30
CA GLY A 485 7.66 36.44 13.49
C GLY A 485 6.52 36.13 14.47
N ALA A 486 5.69 37.13 14.76
CA ALA A 486 4.52 36.96 15.63
C ALA A 486 3.50 35.95 15.04
N ALA A 487 3.23 36.00 13.74
CA ALA A 487 2.36 35.05 13.06
C ALA A 487 2.89 33.61 13.11
N HIS A 488 4.20 33.41 12.92
CA HIS A 488 4.82 32.09 13.02
C HIS A 488 4.70 31.50 14.43
N ALA A 489 4.95 32.28 15.49
CA ALA A 489 4.83 31.82 16.86
C ALA A 489 3.42 31.28 17.21
N VAL A 490 2.37 31.89 16.67
CA VAL A 490 0.98 31.42 16.83
C VAL A 490 0.72 30.12 16.05
N ILE A 491 1.23 30.00 14.83
CA ILE A 491 1.10 28.79 14.00
C ILE A 491 1.86 27.62 14.62
N GLU A 492 3.05 27.85 15.17
CA GLU A 492 3.83 26.80 15.83
C GLU A 492 3.17 26.30 17.12
N ARG A 493 2.64 27.19 17.97
CA ARG A 493 1.86 26.79 19.15
C ARG A 493 0.66 25.92 18.80
N ARG A 494 -0.06 26.24 17.71
CA ARG A 494 -1.18 25.40 17.21
C ARG A 494 -0.71 24.07 16.59
N ARG A 495 0.42 24.05 15.89
CA ARG A 495 1.00 22.82 15.29
C ARG A 495 1.68 21.89 16.30
N ALA A 496 2.13 22.40 17.45
CA ALA A 496 2.72 21.57 18.50
C ALA A 496 1.69 20.64 19.15
N GLY A 497 0.47 21.14 19.44
CA GLY A 497 -0.60 20.37 20.07
C GLY A 497 -1.09 19.18 19.23
N SER A 498 -1.32 19.37 17.92
CA SER A 498 -1.83 18.30 17.05
C SER A 498 -0.80 17.21 16.75
N ARG A 499 0.49 17.55 16.69
CA ARG A 499 1.58 16.58 16.46
C ARG A 499 1.77 15.62 17.63
N ALA A 500 1.65 16.09 18.87
CA ALA A 500 1.76 15.23 20.04
C ALA A 500 0.65 14.16 20.08
N VAL A 501 -0.60 14.56 19.84
CA VAL A 501 -1.75 13.63 19.77
C VAL A 501 -1.57 12.62 18.63
N GLY A 502 -1.16 13.07 17.43
CA GLY A 502 -0.90 12.17 16.31
C GLY A 502 0.18 11.13 16.61
N LEU A 503 1.24 11.50 17.33
CA LEU A 503 2.34 10.60 17.69
C LEU A 503 1.91 9.56 18.73
N VAL A 504 1.10 9.95 19.72
CA VAL A 504 0.50 9.01 20.69
C VAL A 504 -0.46 8.05 20.00
N CYS A 505 -1.35 8.53 19.11
CA CYS A 505 -2.24 7.66 18.35
C CYS A 505 -1.45 6.67 17.46
N PHE A 506 -0.37 7.11 16.82
CA PHE A 506 0.47 6.23 16.00
C PHE A 506 1.19 5.16 16.85
N LEU A 507 1.65 5.52 18.05
CA LEU A 507 2.25 4.57 19.00
C LEU A 507 1.24 3.53 19.52
N VAL A 508 0.02 3.96 19.83
CA VAL A 508 -1.07 3.02 20.21
C VAL A 508 -1.42 2.10 19.04
N LEU A 509 -1.48 2.63 17.81
CA LEU A 509 -1.76 1.83 16.62
C LEU A 509 -0.64 0.81 16.35
N THR A 510 0.63 1.19 16.48
CA THR A 510 1.75 0.25 16.30
C THR A 510 1.84 -0.79 17.40
N LEU A 511 1.52 -0.46 18.66
CA LEU A 511 1.39 -1.46 19.72
C LEU A 511 0.21 -2.42 19.47
N ALA A 512 -0.93 -1.93 18.95
CA ALA A 512 -2.05 -2.78 18.59
C ALA A 512 -1.72 -3.75 17.43
N THR A 513 -1.03 -3.28 16.38
CA THR A 513 -0.60 -4.17 15.28
C THR A 513 0.48 -5.15 15.72
N LEU A 514 1.41 -4.75 16.59
CA LEU A 514 2.38 -5.65 17.23
C LEU A 514 1.69 -6.72 18.10
N GLY A 515 0.62 -6.37 18.82
CA GLY A 515 -0.20 -7.32 19.57
C GLY A 515 -0.79 -8.38 18.64
N ALA A 516 -1.47 -7.98 17.57
CA ALA A 516 -2.04 -8.90 16.58
C ALA A 516 -0.98 -9.78 15.89
N LEU A 517 0.17 -9.20 15.50
CA LEU A 517 1.30 -9.93 14.91
C LEU A 517 1.92 -10.93 15.89
N SER A 518 2.10 -10.56 17.16
CA SER A 518 2.66 -11.45 18.19
C SER A 518 1.76 -12.66 18.44
N TRP A 519 0.43 -12.47 18.41
CA TRP A 519 -0.55 -13.54 18.54
C TRP A 519 -0.51 -14.50 17.34
N ALA A 520 -0.46 -13.97 16.11
CA ALA A 520 -0.34 -14.78 14.90
C ALA A 520 0.99 -15.55 14.83
N LEU A 521 2.11 -14.92 15.21
CA LEU A 521 3.43 -15.56 15.29
C LEU A 521 3.44 -16.68 16.33
N ALA A 522 2.83 -16.47 17.51
CA ALA A 522 2.76 -17.48 18.55
C ALA A 522 2.02 -18.76 18.09
N TRP A 523 1.01 -18.64 17.22
CA TRP A 523 0.34 -19.81 16.64
C TRP A 523 1.22 -20.65 15.71
N SER A 524 2.21 -20.02 15.06
CA SER A 524 3.15 -20.71 14.15
C SER A 524 4.29 -21.39 14.89
N PHE A 525 4.81 -20.77 15.95
CA PHE A 525 5.98 -21.27 16.69
C PHE A 525 5.65 -22.18 17.88
N PHE A 526 4.46 -22.05 18.47
CA PHE A 526 4.05 -22.87 19.61
C PHE A 526 2.92 -23.83 19.18
N PRO A 527 3.25 -25.08 18.77
CA PRO A 527 2.23 -26.09 18.50
C PRO A 527 1.38 -26.26 19.76
N GLY A 528 0.05 -26.26 19.57
CA GLY A 528 -0.86 -26.38 20.71
C GLY A 528 -0.72 -27.74 21.36
N THR A 529 -0.76 -27.77 22.69
CA THR A 529 -0.89 -29.02 23.44
C THR A 529 -2.38 -29.36 23.53
N TYR A 530 -2.76 -30.49 22.95
CA TYR A 530 -4.12 -31.03 22.88
C TYR A 530 -4.25 -32.22 23.82
N ILE A 531 -5.47 -32.47 24.28
CA ILE A 531 -5.79 -33.69 25.03
C ILE A 531 -6.62 -34.56 24.08
N ALA A 532 -6.05 -35.70 23.69
CA ALA A 532 -6.80 -36.76 23.03
C ALA A 532 -7.42 -37.66 24.12
N SER A 533 -8.65 -38.09 23.94
CA SER A 533 -9.38 -38.95 24.89
C SER A 533 -10.04 -40.12 24.17
N VAL A 534 -9.88 -41.34 24.68
CA VAL A 534 -10.55 -42.53 24.14
C VAL A 534 -11.09 -43.38 25.28
N THR A 535 -12.30 -43.90 25.13
CA THR A 535 -12.92 -44.78 26.12
C THR A 535 -12.77 -46.24 25.70
N LEU A 536 -12.30 -47.08 26.62
CA LEU A 536 -12.29 -48.52 26.51
C LEU A 536 -13.41 -49.08 27.37
N ARG A 537 -14.14 -50.08 26.86
CA ARG A 537 -15.28 -50.70 27.52
C ARG A 537 -15.14 -52.22 27.60
N ALA A 538 -15.54 -52.77 28.73
CA ALA A 538 -15.70 -54.20 28.93
C ALA A 538 -16.97 -54.70 28.22
N GLU A 539 -16.84 -55.70 27.35
CA GLU A 539 -17.99 -56.41 26.79
C GLU A 539 -17.77 -57.93 26.86
N ASN A 540 -18.77 -58.66 27.36
CA ASN A 540 -18.79 -60.11 27.31
C ASN A 540 -20.05 -60.55 26.55
N PRO A 541 -19.92 -61.16 25.36
CA PRO A 541 -21.08 -61.50 24.52
C PRO A 541 -21.91 -62.67 25.07
N SER A 542 -21.45 -63.34 26.13
CA SER A 542 -22.11 -64.53 26.69
C SER A 542 -22.83 -64.29 28.02
N ARG A 543 -22.51 -63.22 28.75
CA ARG A 543 -23.19 -62.83 29.99
C ARG A 543 -22.92 -61.37 30.36
N GLU A 544 -23.83 -60.77 31.12
CA GLU A 544 -23.53 -59.54 31.85
C GLU A 544 -22.46 -59.78 32.93
N LEU A 545 -21.56 -58.81 33.07
CA LEU A 545 -20.46 -58.81 34.03
C LEU A 545 -20.92 -58.18 35.35
N ASN A 546 -20.54 -58.76 36.48
CA ASN A 546 -20.89 -58.21 37.78
C ASN A 546 -19.99 -57.01 38.15
N ALA A 547 -20.42 -56.18 39.09
CA ALA A 547 -19.69 -54.95 39.46
C ALA A 547 -18.24 -55.19 39.96
N ALA A 548 -17.96 -56.34 40.58
CA ALA A 548 -16.59 -56.69 41.00
C ALA A 548 -15.73 -57.17 39.81
N GLU A 549 -16.31 -57.92 38.87
CA GLU A 549 -15.63 -58.30 37.61
C GLU A 549 -15.30 -57.07 36.75
N LEU A 550 -16.18 -56.06 36.75
CA LEU A 550 -15.96 -54.79 36.06
C LEU A 550 -14.90 -53.91 36.74
N ASP A 551 -14.80 -53.94 38.07
CA ASP A 551 -13.73 -53.27 38.83
C ASP A 551 -12.37 -53.97 38.66
N ASP A 552 -12.35 -55.31 38.70
CA ASP A 552 -11.15 -56.11 38.43
C ASP A 552 -10.68 -55.97 36.97
N TRP A 553 -11.61 -55.90 36.00
CA TRP A 553 -11.33 -55.54 34.61
C TRP A 553 -10.63 -54.18 34.50
N SER A 554 -11.09 -53.18 35.26
CA SER A 554 -10.51 -51.84 35.27
C SER A 554 -9.10 -51.83 35.88
N LYS A 555 -8.94 -52.47 37.04
CA LYS A 555 -7.64 -52.62 37.72
C LYS A 555 -6.62 -53.36 36.85
N TYR A 556 -7.05 -54.41 36.13
CA TYR A 556 -6.19 -55.15 35.21
C TYR A 556 -5.61 -54.23 34.13
N HIS A 557 -6.45 -53.46 33.43
CA HIS A 557 -5.99 -52.57 32.35
C HIS A 557 -5.10 -51.43 32.86
N ALA A 558 -5.42 -50.87 34.03
CA ALA A 558 -4.57 -49.90 34.70
C ALA A 558 -3.16 -50.46 35.00
N ALA A 559 -3.07 -51.73 35.42
CA ALA A 559 -1.79 -52.39 35.63
C ALA A 559 -1.06 -52.72 34.30
N GLN A 560 -1.78 -53.09 33.23
CA GLN A 560 -1.17 -53.40 31.94
C GLN A 560 -0.43 -52.22 31.30
N LEU A 561 -0.87 -50.97 31.52
CA LEU A 561 -0.17 -49.78 31.04
C LEU A 561 1.26 -49.66 31.59
N SER A 562 1.58 -50.33 32.70
CA SER A 562 2.91 -50.40 33.30
C SER A 562 3.63 -51.74 33.09
N ASP A 563 3.03 -52.73 32.39
CA ASP A 563 3.66 -54.03 32.11
C ASP A 563 4.78 -53.86 31.06
N PRO A 564 6.06 -54.18 31.37
CA PRO A 564 7.14 -54.12 30.39
C PRO A 564 6.88 -54.95 29.12
N GLN A 565 6.11 -56.04 29.21
CA GLN A 565 5.74 -56.86 28.06
C GLN A 565 4.75 -56.15 27.15
N PHE A 566 3.76 -55.45 27.72
CA PHE A 566 2.84 -54.60 26.97
C PHE A 566 3.61 -53.49 26.26
N ILE A 567 4.48 -52.78 26.99
CA ILE A 567 5.25 -51.65 26.47
C ILE A 567 6.16 -52.08 25.31
N ALA A 568 6.79 -53.26 25.38
CA ALA A 568 7.59 -53.80 24.28
C ALA A 568 6.75 -54.04 23.00
N VAL A 569 5.61 -54.73 23.13
CA VAL A 569 4.69 -55.00 22.01
C VAL A 569 4.08 -53.71 21.44
N ALA A 570 3.74 -52.75 22.31
CA ALA A 570 3.21 -51.46 21.90
C ALA A 570 4.26 -50.64 21.14
N ALA A 571 5.52 -50.59 21.60
CA ALA A 571 6.61 -49.88 20.92
C ALA A 571 6.91 -50.45 19.52
N GLU A 572 6.91 -51.78 19.37
CA GLU A 572 7.03 -52.44 18.06
C GLU A 572 5.88 -52.04 17.11
N ARG A 573 4.63 -52.00 17.62
CA ARG A 573 3.48 -51.52 16.84
C ARG A 573 3.58 -50.03 16.49
N MET A 574 4.10 -49.18 17.38
CA MET A 574 4.38 -47.76 17.08
C MET A 574 5.39 -47.63 15.94
N GLN A 575 6.48 -48.41 15.99
CA GLN A 575 7.49 -48.45 14.93
C GLN A 575 6.89 -48.87 13.59
N ALA A 576 6.12 -49.96 13.55
CA ALA A 576 5.44 -50.46 12.35
C ALA A 576 4.43 -49.45 11.75
N ARG A 577 3.91 -48.53 12.57
CA ARG A 577 2.99 -47.45 12.15
C ARG A 577 3.69 -46.12 11.84
N GLY A 578 5.03 -46.09 11.86
CA GLY A 578 5.83 -44.91 11.53
C GLY A 578 5.97 -43.89 12.65
N LEU A 579 5.57 -44.22 13.89
CA LEU A 579 5.75 -43.37 15.07
C LEU A 579 7.14 -43.59 15.70
N ALA A 580 8.18 -43.29 14.91
CA ALA A 580 9.58 -43.59 15.24
C ALA A 580 10.07 -43.02 16.59
N ALA A 581 9.53 -41.89 17.05
CA ALA A 581 9.85 -41.31 18.36
C ALA A 581 9.44 -42.23 19.54
N LEU A 582 8.42 -43.08 19.34
CA LEU A 582 7.89 -44.02 20.34
C LEU A 582 8.24 -45.49 20.01
N ALA A 583 9.17 -45.72 19.08
CA ALA A 583 9.60 -47.06 18.67
C ALA A 583 10.45 -47.79 19.72
N SER A 584 11.00 -47.07 20.71
CA SER A 584 11.75 -47.70 21.81
C SER A 584 10.86 -47.89 23.05
N PRO A 585 10.95 -49.03 23.76
CA PRO A 585 10.20 -49.26 24.99
C PRO A 585 10.46 -48.19 26.06
N GLY A 586 11.69 -47.68 26.15
CA GLY A 586 12.05 -46.59 27.08
C GLY A 586 11.30 -45.29 26.79
N ALA A 587 11.33 -44.81 25.53
CA ALA A 587 10.63 -43.59 25.13
C ALA A 587 9.11 -43.73 25.28
N LEU A 588 8.54 -44.91 24.99
CA LEU A 588 7.12 -45.15 25.22
C LEU A 588 6.79 -45.16 26.73
N THR A 589 7.61 -45.79 27.58
CA THR A 589 7.42 -45.76 29.04
C THR A 589 7.42 -44.32 29.58
N GLU A 590 8.40 -43.51 29.16
CA GLU A 590 8.52 -42.10 29.55
C GLU A 590 7.32 -41.27 29.07
N ARG A 591 6.88 -41.47 27.82
CA ARG A 591 5.71 -40.81 27.23
C ARG A 591 4.42 -41.15 27.99
N LEU A 592 4.18 -42.43 28.29
CA LEU A 592 2.99 -42.87 29.02
C LEU A 592 3.00 -42.33 30.46
N ASN A 593 4.12 -42.39 31.17
CA ASN A 593 4.22 -41.90 32.55
C ASN A 593 4.09 -40.38 32.68
N THR A 594 4.51 -39.62 31.66
CA THR A 594 4.49 -38.15 31.68
C THR A 594 3.14 -37.59 31.24
N ASP A 595 2.57 -38.14 30.16
CA ASP A 595 1.50 -37.49 29.40
C ASP A 595 0.18 -38.28 29.33
N LEU A 596 0.19 -39.58 29.66
CA LEU A 596 -1.03 -40.38 29.72
C LEU A 596 -1.66 -40.29 31.11
N ARG A 597 -2.95 -39.99 31.16
CA ARG A 597 -3.79 -40.11 32.34
C ARG A 597 -4.84 -41.18 32.09
N GLN A 598 -5.13 -41.96 33.13
CA GLN A 598 -6.25 -42.89 33.14
C GLN A 598 -7.34 -42.36 34.08
N GLY A 599 -8.59 -42.41 33.62
CA GLY A 599 -9.78 -42.26 34.43
C GLY A 599 -10.65 -43.51 34.32
N SER A 600 -11.50 -43.74 35.31
CA SER A 600 -12.65 -44.62 35.15
C SER A 600 -13.87 -43.76 35.43
N VAL A 601 -14.77 -43.66 34.45
CA VAL A 601 -15.99 -42.85 34.54
C VAL A 601 -17.08 -43.69 35.21
N GLU A 602 -17.19 -44.95 34.79
CA GLU A 602 -18.11 -45.97 35.33
C GLU A 602 -17.38 -47.33 35.43
N PRO A 603 -17.74 -48.22 36.37
CA PRO A 603 -17.19 -49.57 36.44
C PRO A 603 -17.31 -50.30 35.10
N GLY A 604 -16.21 -50.88 34.59
CA GLY A 604 -16.18 -51.48 33.26
C GLY A 604 -15.84 -50.52 32.12
N THR A 605 -15.56 -49.25 32.42
CA THR A 605 -15.04 -48.27 31.46
C THR A 605 -13.73 -47.65 31.98
N ILE A 606 -12.80 -47.43 31.05
CA ILE A 606 -11.58 -46.65 31.28
C ILE A 606 -11.49 -45.58 30.20
N SER A 607 -11.39 -44.31 30.61
CA SER A 607 -10.95 -43.23 29.75
C SER A 607 -9.42 -43.16 29.79
N LEU A 608 -8.80 -43.18 28.62
CA LEU A 608 -7.38 -42.88 28.44
C LEU A 608 -7.27 -41.49 27.83
N GLU A 609 -6.59 -40.58 28.52
CA GLU A 609 -6.35 -39.22 28.09
C GLU A 609 -4.85 -39.02 27.83
N LEU A 610 -4.45 -38.74 26.59
CA LEU A 610 -3.06 -38.45 26.22
C LEU A 610 -2.89 -36.97 25.92
N THR A 611 -1.93 -36.34 26.59
CA THR A 611 -1.55 -34.94 26.35
C THR A 611 -0.42 -34.86 25.32
N GLY A 612 -0.53 -34.01 24.30
CA GLY A 612 0.50 -33.97 23.25
C GLY A 612 0.45 -32.79 22.31
N GLN A 613 1.55 -32.56 21.59
CA GLN A 613 1.67 -31.45 20.64
C GLN A 613 1.01 -31.82 19.31
N GLY A 614 0.04 -31.01 18.89
CA GLY A 614 -0.72 -31.22 17.66
C GLY A 614 -1.84 -32.27 17.81
N SER A 615 -3.04 -31.90 17.37
CA SER A 615 -4.26 -32.69 17.52
C SER A 615 -4.17 -34.05 16.79
N ALA A 616 -3.82 -34.04 15.51
CA ALA A 616 -3.78 -35.25 14.68
C ALA A 616 -2.65 -36.23 15.05
N ALA A 617 -1.54 -35.73 15.60
CA ALA A 617 -0.44 -36.57 16.09
C ALA A 617 -0.85 -37.26 17.40
N THR A 618 -1.29 -36.48 18.39
CA THR A 618 -1.73 -36.98 19.71
C THR A 618 -2.89 -37.97 19.61
N ALA A 619 -3.88 -37.69 18.75
CA ALA A 619 -4.98 -38.61 18.51
C ALA A 619 -4.53 -39.93 17.85
N ARG A 620 -3.55 -39.88 16.94
CA ARG A 620 -2.97 -41.07 16.31
C ARG A 620 -2.17 -41.89 17.32
N GLU A 621 -1.33 -41.26 18.14
CA GLU A 621 -0.59 -41.90 19.22
C GLU A 621 -1.54 -42.63 20.16
N LEU A 622 -2.55 -41.93 20.71
CA LEU A 622 -3.52 -42.54 21.62
C LEU A 622 -4.34 -43.66 20.95
N SER A 623 -4.76 -43.49 19.70
CA SER A 623 -5.43 -44.54 18.92
C SER A 623 -4.58 -45.81 18.81
N GLN A 624 -3.27 -45.68 18.57
CA GLN A 624 -2.37 -46.83 18.52
C GLN A 624 -2.11 -47.44 19.91
N VAL A 625 -1.97 -46.63 20.97
CA VAL A 625 -1.86 -47.16 22.36
C VAL A 625 -3.11 -47.95 22.73
N ALA A 626 -4.30 -47.40 22.50
CA ALA A 626 -5.57 -48.04 22.80
C ALA A 626 -5.80 -49.32 21.98
N SER A 627 -5.46 -49.30 20.69
CA SER A 627 -5.53 -50.49 19.82
C SER A 627 -4.52 -51.58 20.23
N ALA A 628 -3.31 -51.20 20.63
CA ALA A 628 -2.32 -52.14 21.18
C ALA A 628 -2.82 -52.74 22.51
N LEU A 629 -3.35 -51.92 23.43
CA LEU A 629 -3.85 -52.34 24.73
C LEU A 629 -5.04 -53.28 24.60
N ALA A 630 -6.04 -52.92 23.78
CA ALA A 630 -7.21 -53.76 23.52
C ALA A 630 -6.81 -55.10 22.90
N SER A 631 -5.91 -55.13 21.92
CA SER A 631 -5.38 -56.37 21.34
C SER A 631 -4.69 -57.23 22.39
N PHE A 632 -3.73 -56.67 23.13
CA PHE A 632 -2.93 -57.39 24.13
C PHE A 632 -3.78 -57.93 25.28
N ALA A 633 -4.79 -57.18 25.73
CA ALA A 633 -5.75 -57.63 26.72
C ALA A 633 -6.68 -58.73 26.19
N ASN A 634 -7.12 -58.63 24.92
CA ASN A 634 -7.96 -59.63 24.27
C ASN A 634 -7.23 -60.95 24.04
N ASP A 635 -5.95 -60.92 23.67
CA ASP A 635 -5.10 -62.12 23.52
C ASP A 635 -4.94 -62.86 24.86
N ARG A 636 -4.96 -62.13 25.99
CA ARG A 636 -4.88 -62.66 27.36
C ARG A 636 -6.23 -62.95 28.02
N ARG A 637 -7.38 -62.68 27.38
CA ARG A 637 -8.71 -62.76 28.01
C ARG A 637 -9.02 -64.12 28.65
N PHE A 638 -8.53 -65.21 28.07
CA PHE A 638 -8.75 -66.58 28.57
C PHE A 638 -8.02 -66.90 29.88
N THR A 639 -7.06 -66.07 30.29
CA THR A 639 -6.32 -66.23 31.56
C THR A 639 -6.94 -65.43 32.72
N ARG A 640 -7.98 -64.64 32.44
CA ARG A 640 -8.67 -63.79 33.41
C ARG A 640 -10.02 -64.41 33.81
N ALA A 641 -10.44 -64.17 35.05
CA ALA A 641 -11.69 -64.73 35.59
C ALA A 641 -12.96 -64.13 34.97
N ASP A 642 -12.91 -62.87 34.51
CA ASP A 642 -14.03 -62.16 33.90
C ASP A 642 -14.24 -62.56 32.42
N GLY A 643 -13.17 -62.93 31.72
CA GLY A 643 -13.18 -63.37 30.32
C GLY A 643 -13.64 -62.32 29.31
N ALA A 644 -13.83 -61.06 29.72
CA ALA A 644 -14.42 -60.02 28.89
C ALA A 644 -13.48 -59.58 27.76
N ALA A 645 -14.07 -59.27 26.62
CA ALA A 645 -13.39 -58.56 25.55
C ALA A 645 -13.27 -57.07 25.91
N THR A 646 -12.24 -56.43 25.34
CA THR A 646 -11.97 -55.00 25.42
C THR A 646 -12.31 -54.39 24.07
N LEU A 647 -13.28 -53.48 24.07
CA LEU A 647 -13.72 -52.73 22.89
C LEU A 647 -13.36 -51.26 23.04
N ILE A 648 -13.12 -50.60 21.90
CA ILE A 648 -12.87 -49.16 21.83
C ILE A 648 -14.21 -48.49 21.52
N GLU A 649 -14.68 -47.63 22.42
CA GLU A 649 -15.99 -46.99 22.32
C GLU A 649 -15.85 -45.65 21.59
N GLY A 650 -16.12 -45.68 20.28
CA GLY A 650 -16.08 -44.51 19.40
C GLY A 650 -14.69 -44.15 18.86
N ASP A 651 -14.64 -43.05 18.09
CA ASP A 651 -13.39 -42.45 17.62
C ASP A 651 -12.70 -41.66 18.75
N VAL A 652 -11.39 -41.46 18.62
CA VAL A 652 -10.61 -40.67 19.59
C VAL A 652 -11.08 -39.21 19.61
N GLY A 653 -11.72 -38.82 20.72
CA GLY A 653 -12.11 -37.45 20.98
C GLY A 653 -10.89 -36.54 21.12
N ILE A 654 -10.98 -35.30 20.64
CA ILE A 654 -9.92 -34.30 20.78
C ILE A 654 -10.51 -33.08 21.47
N VAL A 655 -10.09 -32.84 22.71
CA VAL A 655 -10.37 -31.61 23.42
C VAL A 655 -9.33 -30.57 23.00
N GLY A 656 -9.77 -29.32 22.85
CA GLY A 656 -9.00 -28.22 22.25
C GLY A 656 -7.66 -27.89 22.95
N PRO A 657 -6.90 -26.91 22.43
CA PRO A 657 -5.59 -26.60 22.95
C PRO A 657 -5.71 -26.07 24.39
N PHE A 658 -5.30 -26.89 25.36
CA PHE A 658 -5.43 -26.59 26.79
C PHE A 658 -4.35 -25.62 27.31
N ASP A 659 -3.29 -25.45 26.52
CA ASP A 659 -2.05 -24.87 27.00
C ASP A 659 -1.97 -23.33 26.88
N LYS A 660 -1.57 -22.71 28.00
CA LYS A 660 -1.29 -21.28 28.12
C LYS A 660 0.02 -20.88 27.43
N SER A 661 0.86 -21.83 27.00
CA SER A 661 2.12 -21.59 26.30
C SER A 661 1.98 -20.66 25.10
N ARG A 662 0.87 -20.72 24.35
CA ARG A 662 0.58 -19.75 23.27
C ARG A 662 0.37 -18.32 23.76
N VAL A 663 -0.29 -18.14 24.90
CA VAL A 663 -0.52 -16.83 25.52
C VAL A 663 0.78 -16.28 26.12
N VAL A 664 1.56 -17.14 26.78
CA VAL A 664 2.89 -16.79 27.33
C VAL A 664 3.87 -16.45 26.20
N GLY A 665 3.89 -17.24 25.12
CA GLY A 665 4.70 -17.02 23.93
C GLY A 665 4.33 -15.74 23.18
N ALA A 666 3.04 -15.46 22.99
CA ALA A 666 2.56 -14.19 22.44
C ALA A 666 3.00 -13.01 23.33
N GLY A 667 2.84 -13.12 24.66
CA GLY A 667 3.31 -12.11 25.61
C GLY A 667 4.81 -11.86 25.56
N ALA A 668 5.63 -12.91 25.43
CA ALA A 668 7.08 -12.80 25.30
C ALA A 668 7.49 -12.12 23.99
N ILE A 669 6.92 -12.54 22.85
CA ILE A 669 7.16 -11.93 21.53
C ILE A 669 6.73 -10.45 21.55
N PHE A 670 5.54 -10.16 22.09
CA PHE A 670 5.05 -8.79 22.24
C PHE A 670 5.96 -7.93 23.12
N GLY A 671 6.44 -8.46 24.24
CA GLY A 671 7.35 -7.77 25.15
C GLY A 671 8.66 -7.38 24.46
N VAL A 672 9.31 -8.33 23.78
CA VAL A 672 10.58 -8.08 23.05
C VAL A 672 10.38 -7.05 21.93
N LEU A 673 9.32 -7.18 21.12
CA LEU A 673 9.02 -6.24 20.05
C LEU A 673 8.66 -4.84 20.57
N SER A 674 7.92 -4.75 21.67
CA SER A 674 7.54 -3.48 22.30
C SER A 674 8.75 -2.75 22.86
N VAL A 675 9.67 -3.46 23.54
CA VAL A 675 10.94 -2.89 24.02
C VAL A 675 11.78 -2.38 22.85
N LEU A 676 11.85 -3.14 21.74
CA LEU A 676 12.61 -2.75 20.55
C LEU A 676 12.01 -1.50 19.88
N VAL A 677 10.70 -1.43 19.72
CA VAL A 677 10.03 -0.25 19.14
C VAL A 677 10.12 0.97 20.06
N LEU A 678 9.88 0.82 21.37
CA LEU A 678 10.06 1.91 22.33
C LEU A 678 11.51 2.40 22.40
N GLY A 679 12.49 1.49 22.33
CA GLY A 679 13.91 1.83 22.26
C GLY A 679 14.28 2.62 21.01
N LEU A 680 13.78 2.20 19.84
CA LEU A 680 13.97 2.94 18.58
C LEU A 680 13.27 4.31 18.61
N THR A 681 12.02 4.38 19.10
CA THR A 681 11.29 5.65 19.26
C THR A 681 12.00 6.59 20.24
N GLY A 682 12.54 6.06 21.34
CA GLY A 682 13.35 6.80 22.30
C GLY A 682 14.67 7.32 21.72
N LEU A 683 15.38 6.53 20.91
CA LEU A 683 16.57 6.97 20.18
C LEU A 683 16.27 8.08 19.17
N VAL A 684 15.17 7.96 18.42
CA VAL A 684 14.71 8.99 17.47
C VAL A 684 14.31 10.26 18.22
N TRP A 685 13.59 10.14 19.34
CA TRP A 685 13.23 11.27 20.20
C TRP A 685 14.47 11.96 20.79
N HIS A 686 15.43 11.21 21.30
CA HIS A 686 16.70 11.76 21.81
C HIS A 686 17.45 12.54 20.73
N ARG A 687 17.52 12.01 19.48
CA ARG A 687 18.13 12.74 18.36
C ARG A 687 17.37 13.99 17.98
N LEU A 688 16.03 13.96 17.95
CA LEU A 688 15.19 15.13 17.69
C LEU A 688 15.31 16.19 18.79
N ALA A 689 15.33 15.81 20.06
CA ALA A 689 15.56 16.72 21.19
C ALA A 689 16.97 17.34 21.14
N SER A 690 17.99 16.54 20.80
CA SER A 690 19.38 17.02 20.63
C SER A 690 19.51 17.97 19.42
N ALA A 691 18.77 17.75 18.34
CA ALA A 691 18.72 18.66 17.21
C ALA A 691 17.97 19.96 17.55
N LYS A 692 16.85 19.85 18.28
CA LYS A 692 16.07 21.00 18.73
C LYS A 692 16.88 21.90 19.67
N THR A 693 17.56 21.35 20.67
CA THR A 693 18.40 22.14 21.59
C THR A 693 19.57 22.85 20.88
N ARG A 694 20.13 22.26 19.81
CA ARG A 694 21.10 22.96 18.94
C ARG A 694 20.45 24.11 18.19
N PHE A 695 19.26 23.90 17.62
CA PHE A 695 18.54 24.92 16.86
C PHE A 695 18.09 26.09 17.75
N GLU A 696 17.62 25.82 18.98
CA GLU A 696 17.30 26.85 19.97
C GLU A 696 18.57 27.60 20.43
N GLY A 697 19.72 26.91 20.55
CA GLY A 697 21.02 27.54 20.82
C GLY A 697 21.51 28.43 19.67
N GLU A 698 21.38 27.99 18.41
CA GLU A 698 21.72 28.78 17.22
C GLU A 698 20.78 29.98 17.04
N ALA A 699 19.50 29.84 17.35
CA ALA A 699 18.53 30.95 17.34
C ALA A 699 18.89 32.02 18.38
N ALA A 700 19.16 31.62 19.63
CA ALA A 700 19.59 32.53 20.69
C ALA A 700 20.93 33.21 20.36
N LEU A 701 21.88 32.49 19.75
CA LEU A 701 23.16 33.06 19.32
C LEU A 701 22.98 34.11 18.22
N ASN A 702 22.08 33.87 17.27
CA ASN A 702 21.76 34.82 16.20
C ASN A 702 21.04 36.07 16.73
N GLU A 703 20.15 35.92 17.72
CA GLU A 703 19.48 37.05 18.39
C GLU A 703 20.52 37.97 19.08
N ILE A 704 21.47 37.39 19.82
CA ILE A 704 22.59 38.12 20.44
C ILE A 704 23.51 38.79 19.38
N LEU A 705 23.71 38.16 18.22
CA LEU A 705 24.54 38.69 17.13
C LEU A 705 23.86 39.83 16.34
N ASP A 706 22.54 39.79 16.18
CA ASP A 706 21.77 40.92 15.62
C ASP A 706 21.77 42.10 16.61
N GLU A 707 21.67 41.85 17.92
CA GLU A 707 21.65 42.89 18.97
C GLU A 707 23.03 43.56 19.20
N THR A 708 24.14 42.92 18.82
CA THR A 708 25.50 43.50 18.93
C THR A 708 25.99 44.25 17.68
N ARG A 709 25.23 44.28 16.57
CA ARG A 709 25.62 45.03 15.37
C ARG A 709 24.94 46.41 15.32
N TRP A 710 25.78 47.43 15.15
CA TRP A 710 25.46 48.87 14.94
C TRP A 710 25.22 49.72 16.20
N PRO A 711 26.28 50.17 16.87
CA PRO A 711 26.25 51.47 17.54
C PRO A 711 26.10 52.58 16.48
N ASP A 712 25.11 53.47 16.66
CA ASP A 712 24.84 54.59 15.76
C ASP A 712 26.05 55.54 15.61
N VAL A 713 26.79 55.41 14.51
CA VAL A 713 27.79 56.40 14.11
C VAL A 713 27.07 57.60 13.50
N ARG A 714 26.59 58.50 14.35
CA ARG A 714 26.07 59.82 13.93
C ARG A 714 27.20 60.61 13.23
N PRO A 715 27.10 60.92 11.93
CA PRO A 715 28.16 61.65 11.25
C PRO A 715 28.08 63.15 11.57
N GLY A 716 29.07 63.61 12.33
CA GLY A 716 29.63 64.97 12.33
C GLY A 716 28.71 66.16 12.08
N SER A 717 28.20 66.76 13.16
CA SER A 717 27.98 68.21 13.19
C SER A 717 29.33 68.91 13.37
N SER A 718 29.91 69.43 12.29
CA SER A 718 31.08 70.32 12.35
C SER A 718 30.64 71.74 12.73
N PRO A 719 31.27 72.41 13.70
CA PRO A 719 31.00 73.81 14.01
C PRO A 719 31.74 74.74 13.03
N GLY A 720 31.03 75.70 12.45
CA GLY A 720 31.55 76.70 11.51
C GLY A 720 30.44 77.51 10.86
#